data_AF-A0A7C0Y7I6-F1
#
_entry.id   AF-A0A7C0Y7I6-F1
#
_cell.length_a   1.000
_cell.length_b   1.000
_cell.length_c   1.000
_cell.angle_alpha   90.00
_cell.angle_beta   90.00
_cell.angle_gamma   90.00
#
_symmetry.space_group_name_H-M   'P 1'
#
loop_
_entity.id
_entity.type
_entity.pdbx_description
1 polymer ?
#
loop_
_entity_poly.entity_id
_entity_poly.type
_entity_poly.pdbx_seq_one_letter_code
_entity_poly.pdbx_strand_id
1 'polypeptide(L)'
;MRRGFTLGEILLVSTLVTSISLTTYHAIRKGKEAQCLNNLRQIYMAVRMFEMDHGCLPSAKFFPSSPSDPKGIHNILKDYGANRNIFFCPALPEQLNKYGTNYIWNDNVNGKDLSSLPSSTWLMTEMTAVSKRIPPPHGWGFGILYIDGHAEIGKRIKFPEVSSSKKPSPPDTSGSPKEKPFKIDFQISSPAIKAGESARITVYFTDKNGNYCKVKEGNLKIEISDEKAKFPQSIDLSQKGGSRLSFNITFFKAGLHTIRISHPLKGIEIEKSIRVSPGKAEKFLIPDFPESFVAGKVQRVKIISVDKWGNISDYKGECFLWDEKRLLALKKVDFDKGIFEDDIVFNKSVEEDRLLLYDKEKVIFSSPPFSVVPSSPEKIIISGVPVSTAGEKINIEISPVDRFGNICENFAGKLKMEISDEKGKFPSEISFDKKDKGRKIVGITFYTSGNHKIKVYNKNLKGEKEIFLLPGELDHFSIEKIDTQIAGKPFTVLIRAEDKWGNRVKGFKLKDLTGSVNYTQQDVTSGMWLETIVIKKASKKNMIIIDDGAGHIGKSNIFEVKPSSPFKIALSGPSVLESGKDCEFQILIEDKYGNRIEKYSGEFKVLCDDEEAEIKIDKKKLKLSVKFKEEGIRNIKIFDKNNPSLQAEMKVLVLKGGKNEDRDNK
;
A
#
# COMPACT_ATOMS: atom_id res chain seq x y z
N MET A 1 -48.95 32.24 6.41
CA MET A 1 -48.19 31.25 7.20
C MET A 1 -47.15 30.59 6.32
N ARG A 2 -45.86 30.88 6.52
CA ARG A 2 -44.79 30.10 5.88
C ARG A 2 -44.55 28.87 6.77
N ARG A 3 -44.88 27.67 6.27
CA ARG A 3 -44.51 26.41 6.93
C ARG A 3 -42.98 26.30 6.88
N GLY A 4 -42.32 26.31 8.03
CA GLY A 4 -40.90 26.04 8.14
C GLY A 4 -40.64 24.55 7.94
N PHE A 5 -39.46 24.21 7.40
CA PHE A 5 -39.02 22.83 7.26
C PHE A 5 -38.87 22.18 8.64
N THR A 6 -39.33 20.93 8.75
CA THR A 6 -39.19 20.13 9.97
C THR A 6 -37.76 19.64 10.13
N LEU A 7 -37.35 19.34 11.37
CA LEU A 7 -36.03 18.79 11.67
C LEU A 7 -35.75 17.49 10.87
N GLY A 8 -36.80 16.68 10.64
CA GLY A 8 -36.73 15.47 9.83
C GLY A 8 -36.46 15.75 8.35
N GLU A 9 -37.08 16.78 7.78
CA GLU A 9 -36.81 17.20 6.39
C GLU A 9 -35.38 17.74 6.22
N ILE A 10 -34.88 18.49 7.21
CA ILE A 10 -33.50 19.01 7.17
C ILE A 10 -32.48 17.86 7.28
N LEU A 11 -32.74 16.84 8.11
CA LEU A 11 -31.87 15.67 8.26
C LEU A 11 -31.91 14.76 7.02
N LEU A 12 -33.07 14.61 6.37
CA LEU A 12 -33.19 13.81 5.15
C LEU A 12 -32.49 14.49 3.96
N VAL A 13 -32.59 15.81 3.85
CA VAL A 13 -31.86 16.58 2.83
C VAL A 13 -30.35 16.60 3.13
N SER A 14 -29.93 16.72 4.39
CA SER A 14 -28.51 16.72 4.72
C SER A 14 -27.86 15.36 4.48
N THR A 15 -28.54 14.25 4.76
CA THR A 15 -28.05 12.88 4.48
C THR A 15 -27.99 12.55 2.98
N LEU A 16 -28.93 13.05 2.18
CA LEU A 16 -28.86 12.95 0.71
C LEU A 16 -27.73 13.81 0.11
N VAL A 17 -27.46 14.98 0.67
CA VAL A 17 -26.39 15.88 0.19
C VAL A 17 -25.00 15.39 0.62
N THR A 18 -24.86 14.73 1.78
CA THR A 18 -23.58 14.17 2.25
C THR A 18 -23.25 12.80 1.65
N SER A 19 -24.21 12.09 1.06
CA SER A 19 -24.01 10.79 0.41
C SER A 19 -23.58 10.90 -1.06
N ILE A 20 -23.71 12.08 -1.68
CA ILE A 20 -23.16 12.34 -3.02
C ILE A 20 -21.66 12.57 -2.86
N SER A 21 -20.86 11.58 -3.25
CA SER A 21 -19.41 11.71 -3.25
C SER A 21 -18.97 12.96 -4.03
N LEU A 22 -17.90 13.61 -3.57
CA LEU A 22 -17.39 14.83 -4.21
C LEU A 22 -17.09 14.58 -5.71
N THR A 23 -16.72 13.36 -6.10
CA THR A 23 -16.50 12.96 -7.50
C THR A 23 -17.81 12.91 -8.29
N THR A 24 -18.89 12.34 -7.73
CA THR A 24 -20.23 12.37 -8.32
C THR A 24 -20.74 13.79 -8.48
N TYR A 25 -20.52 14.66 -7.48
CA TYR A 25 -20.89 16.07 -7.54
C TYR A 25 -20.15 16.82 -8.66
N HIS A 26 -18.83 16.63 -8.79
CA HIS A 26 -18.04 17.22 -9.87
C HIS A 26 -18.43 16.67 -11.25
N ALA A 27 -18.71 15.37 -11.37
CA ALA A 27 -19.17 14.75 -12.60
C ALA A 27 -20.52 15.31 -13.05
N ILE A 28 -21.49 15.49 -12.14
CA ILE A 28 -22.79 16.11 -12.43
C ILE A 28 -22.61 17.57 -12.89
N ARG A 29 -21.73 18.34 -12.22
CA ARG A 29 -21.45 19.73 -12.63
C ARG A 29 -20.83 19.82 -14.02
N LYS A 30 -19.86 18.96 -14.33
CA LYS A 30 -19.23 18.89 -15.65
C LYS A 30 -20.20 18.40 -16.73
N GLY A 31 -21.09 17.45 -16.41
CA GLY A 31 -22.17 17.04 -17.30
C GLY A 31 -23.13 18.20 -17.65
N LYS A 32 -23.54 18.97 -16.64
CA LYS A 32 -24.38 20.17 -16.84
C LYS A 32 -23.68 21.26 -17.66
N GLU A 33 -22.37 21.44 -17.47
CA GLU A 33 -21.55 22.37 -18.26
C GLU A 33 -21.51 21.95 -19.74
N ALA A 34 -21.19 20.69 -20.02
CA ALA A 34 -21.18 20.16 -21.38
C ALA A 34 -22.54 20.26 -22.06
N GLN A 35 -23.62 19.96 -21.33
CA GLN A 35 -24.99 20.08 -21.83
C GLN A 35 -25.38 21.54 -22.09
N CYS A 36 -24.97 22.49 -21.24
CA CYS A 36 -25.17 23.93 -21.48
C CYS A 36 -24.51 24.37 -22.80
N LEU A 37 -23.23 24.02 -23.02
CA LEU A 37 -22.53 24.37 -24.25
C LEU A 37 -23.16 23.72 -25.49
N ASN A 38 -23.64 22.49 -25.36
CA ASN A 38 -24.36 21.80 -26.43
C ASN A 38 -25.70 22.48 -26.76
N ASN A 39 -26.45 22.92 -25.75
CA ASN A 39 -27.67 23.70 -25.92
C ASN A 39 -27.39 25.02 -26.66
N LEU A 40 -26.36 25.75 -26.27
CA LEU A 40 -25.96 27.01 -26.92
C LEU A 40 -25.63 26.80 -28.42
N ARG A 41 -24.90 25.73 -28.76
CA ARG A 41 -24.58 25.40 -30.16
C ARG A 41 -25.82 25.01 -30.97
N GLN A 42 -26.76 24.28 -30.38
CA GLN A 42 -28.04 23.97 -31.04
C GLN A 42 -28.88 25.24 -31.27
N ILE A 43 -28.88 26.17 -30.32
CA ILE A 43 -29.54 27.48 -30.50
C ILE A 43 -28.86 28.25 -31.63
N TYR A 44 -27.52 28.21 -31.72
CA TYR A 44 -26.80 28.83 -32.84
C TYR A 44 -27.24 28.28 -34.20
N MET A 45 -27.40 26.97 -34.33
CA MET A 45 -27.90 26.37 -35.58
C MET A 45 -29.27 26.93 -35.97
N ALA A 46 -30.18 27.07 -35.00
CA ALA A 46 -31.49 27.68 -35.25
C ALA A 46 -31.40 29.17 -35.60
N VAL A 47 -30.50 29.93 -34.96
CA VAL A 47 -30.21 31.33 -35.32
C VAL A 47 -29.68 31.44 -36.75
N ARG A 48 -28.82 30.50 -37.18
CA ARG A 48 -28.30 30.45 -38.55
C ARG A 48 -29.38 30.11 -39.56
N MET A 49 -30.26 29.16 -39.27
CA MET A 49 -31.38 28.84 -40.15
C MET A 49 -32.35 30.03 -40.27
N PHE A 50 -32.63 30.74 -39.16
CA PHE A 50 -33.43 31.97 -39.18
C PHE A 50 -32.79 33.04 -40.07
N GLU A 51 -31.48 33.25 -39.91
CA GLU A 51 -30.73 34.26 -40.66
C GLU A 51 -30.65 33.93 -42.15
N MET A 52 -30.50 32.65 -42.52
CA MET A 52 -30.56 32.21 -43.92
C MET A 52 -31.92 32.51 -44.59
N ASP A 53 -33.01 32.40 -43.83
CA ASP A 53 -34.37 32.67 -44.34
C ASP A 53 -34.71 34.17 -44.39
N HIS A 54 -34.20 34.96 -43.44
CA HIS A 54 -34.59 36.36 -43.25
C HIS A 54 -33.50 37.37 -43.64
N GLY A 55 -32.29 36.92 -43.98
CA GLY A 55 -31.13 37.75 -44.32
C GLY A 55 -30.59 38.61 -43.17
N CYS A 56 -31.08 38.42 -41.94
CA CYS A 56 -30.62 39.16 -40.77
C CYS A 56 -30.86 38.40 -39.46
N LEU A 57 -30.20 38.82 -38.37
CA LEU A 57 -30.33 38.23 -37.05
C LEU A 57 -31.72 38.51 -36.41
N PRO A 58 -32.25 37.57 -35.61
CA PRO A 58 -33.55 37.70 -34.94
C PRO A 58 -33.70 39.02 -34.16
N SER A 59 -34.83 39.71 -34.33
CA SER A 59 -35.16 40.89 -33.53
C SER A 59 -35.80 40.50 -32.19
N ALA A 60 -35.01 39.93 -31.27
CA ALA A 60 -35.46 39.48 -29.95
C ALA A 60 -35.23 40.51 -28.82
N LYS A 61 -36.03 40.47 -27.76
CA LYS A 61 -35.76 41.25 -26.54
C LYS A 61 -34.53 40.69 -25.81
N PHE A 62 -33.81 41.57 -25.09
CA PHE A 62 -32.71 41.18 -24.20
C PHE A 62 -33.11 40.04 -23.23
N PHE A 63 -34.32 40.12 -22.68
CA PHE A 63 -34.94 39.04 -21.91
C PHE A 63 -36.48 39.11 -22.05
N PRO A 64 -37.19 37.98 -22.23
CA PRO A 64 -38.64 37.98 -22.41
C PRO A 64 -39.40 38.33 -21.13
N SER A 65 -40.56 38.96 -21.28
CA SER A 65 -41.41 39.33 -20.13
C SER A 65 -42.32 38.19 -19.65
N SER A 66 -42.54 37.17 -20.48
CA SER A 66 -43.30 35.95 -20.17
C SER A 66 -42.90 34.79 -21.10
N PRO A 67 -43.25 33.53 -20.80
CA PRO A 67 -43.00 32.39 -21.69
C PRO A 67 -43.64 32.52 -23.08
N SER A 68 -44.75 33.24 -23.19
CA SER A 68 -45.50 33.47 -24.43
C SER A 68 -45.12 34.79 -25.13
N ASP A 69 -44.09 35.51 -24.66
CA ASP A 69 -43.66 36.77 -25.27
C ASP A 69 -43.24 36.53 -26.73
N PRO A 70 -43.91 37.12 -27.74
CA PRO A 70 -43.60 36.88 -29.15
C PRO A 70 -42.22 37.40 -29.55
N LYS A 71 -41.63 38.33 -28.77
CA LYS A 71 -40.25 38.81 -28.95
C LYS A 71 -39.22 38.04 -28.11
N GLY A 72 -39.61 36.95 -27.45
CA GLY A 72 -38.67 36.04 -26.79
C GLY A 72 -37.91 35.21 -27.82
N ILE A 73 -36.59 35.11 -27.68
CA ILE A 73 -35.74 34.36 -28.63
C ILE A 73 -36.20 32.91 -28.82
N HIS A 74 -36.70 32.27 -27.76
CA HIS A 74 -37.23 30.90 -27.78
C HIS A 74 -38.53 30.77 -28.57
N ASN A 75 -39.33 31.84 -28.69
CA ASN A 75 -40.56 31.84 -29.48
C ASN A 75 -40.30 32.22 -30.94
N ILE A 76 -39.29 33.07 -31.20
CA ILE A 76 -38.87 33.42 -32.56
C ILE A 76 -38.24 32.21 -33.25
N LEU A 77 -37.41 31.44 -32.55
CA LEU A 77 -36.69 30.29 -33.11
C LEU A 77 -37.46 28.96 -33.06
N LYS A 78 -38.71 28.95 -32.58
CA LYS A 78 -39.47 27.70 -32.33
C LYS A 78 -39.67 26.87 -33.60
N ASP A 79 -39.82 27.53 -34.75
CA ASP A 79 -40.09 26.89 -36.05
C ASP A 79 -38.79 26.44 -36.75
N TYR A 80 -37.63 26.79 -36.18
CA TYR A 80 -36.28 26.51 -36.69
C TYR A 80 -35.60 25.30 -36.03
N GLY A 81 -36.39 24.33 -35.58
CA GLY A 81 -35.89 23.11 -34.95
C GLY A 81 -35.34 23.29 -33.52
N ALA A 82 -35.43 24.49 -32.94
CA ALA A 82 -35.00 24.75 -31.57
C ALA A 82 -36.02 24.20 -30.55
N ASN A 83 -35.67 23.09 -29.90
CA ASN A 83 -36.50 22.52 -28.84
C ASN A 83 -36.63 23.51 -27.66
N ARG A 84 -37.83 23.67 -27.07
CA ARG A 84 -38.01 24.56 -25.91
C ARG A 84 -37.03 24.28 -24.75
N ASN A 85 -36.61 23.02 -24.58
CA ASN A 85 -35.71 22.61 -23.51
C ASN A 85 -34.27 23.10 -23.67
N ILE A 86 -33.79 23.39 -24.89
CA ILE A 86 -32.42 23.87 -25.09
C ILE A 86 -32.23 25.31 -24.61
N PHE A 87 -33.32 26.07 -24.44
CA PHE A 87 -33.30 27.44 -23.90
C PHE A 87 -33.15 27.52 -22.38
N PHE A 88 -32.88 26.38 -21.71
CA PHE A 88 -32.59 26.32 -20.29
C PHE A 88 -31.20 25.74 -20.02
N CYS A 89 -30.34 26.54 -19.37
CA CYS A 89 -29.11 26.09 -18.76
C CYS A 89 -29.42 25.10 -17.63
N PRO A 90 -28.93 23.85 -17.68
CA PRO A 90 -29.21 22.82 -16.68
C PRO A 90 -28.48 23.05 -15.34
N ALA A 91 -27.54 24.01 -15.30
CA ALA A 91 -26.87 24.43 -14.07
C ALA A 91 -27.66 25.48 -13.27
N LEU A 92 -28.70 26.09 -13.86
CA LEU A 92 -29.60 26.99 -13.15
C LEU A 92 -30.79 26.23 -12.53
N PRO A 93 -31.33 26.69 -11.39
CA PRO A 93 -32.52 26.10 -10.79
C PRO A 93 -33.75 26.23 -11.72
N GLU A 94 -34.58 25.18 -11.79
CA GLU A 94 -35.77 25.14 -12.65
C GLU A 94 -36.78 26.25 -12.34
N GLN A 95 -36.77 26.79 -11.11
CA GLN A 95 -37.60 27.91 -10.71
C GLN A 95 -37.32 29.20 -11.51
N LEU A 96 -36.18 29.28 -12.22
CA LEU A 96 -35.82 30.38 -13.11
C LEU A 96 -36.33 30.18 -14.56
N ASN A 97 -36.90 29.03 -14.90
CA ASN A 97 -37.42 28.73 -16.25
C ASN A 97 -38.76 29.41 -16.56
N LYS A 98 -39.24 30.29 -15.66
CA LYS A 98 -40.55 30.97 -15.70
C LYS A 98 -40.81 31.87 -16.89
N TYR A 99 -39.78 32.22 -17.67
CA TYR A 99 -39.89 33.16 -18.80
C TYR A 99 -39.69 32.50 -20.17
N GLY A 100 -39.66 31.17 -20.24
CA GLY A 100 -39.48 30.42 -21.49
C GLY A 100 -38.03 30.27 -21.95
N THR A 101 -37.10 31.02 -21.34
CA THR A 101 -35.66 30.80 -21.40
C THR A 101 -35.01 31.24 -20.09
N ASN A 102 -33.82 30.72 -19.79
CA ASN A 102 -32.95 31.26 -18.73
C ASN A 102 -31.63 31.87 -19.27
N TYR A 103 -31.56 32.05 -20.58
CA TYR A 103 -30.53 32.82 -21.26
C TYR A 103 -31.01 34.24 -21.58
N ILE A 104 -30.08 35.17 -21.70
CA ILE A 104 -30.28 36.54 -22.17
C ILE A 104 -29.70 36.70 -23.57
N TRP A 105 -30.40 37.43 -24.42
CA TRP A 105 -30.02 37.71 -25.80
C TRP A 105 -29.34 39.08 -25.90
N ASN A 106 -28.36 39.23 -26.79
CA ASN A 106 -27.75 40.51 -27.10
C ASN A 106 -28.62 41.31 -28.08
N ASP A 107 -29.53 42.14 -27.58
CA ASP A 107 -30.43 42.94 -28.41
C ASP A 107 -29.71 43.99 -29.29
N ASN A 108 -28.43 44.29 -29.05
CA ASN A 108 -27.63 45.14 -29.94
C ASN A 108 -27.28 44.48 -31.28
N VAL A 109 -27.54 43.17 -31.45
CA VAL A 109 -27.32 42.46 -32.72
C VAL A 109 -28.59 42.33 -33.57
N ASN A 110 -29.75 42.76 -33.05
CA ASN A 110 -31.04 42.63 -33.73
C ASN A 110 -31.02 43.26 -35.13
N GLY A 111 -31.50 42.51 -36.13
CA GLY A 111 -31.65 42.99 -37.51
C GLY A 111 -30.33 43.25 -38.24
N LYS A 112 -29.17 42.93 -37.65
CA LYS A 112 -27.87 43.02 -38.31
C LYS A 112 -27.60 41.76 -39.12
N ASP A 113 -26.86 41.91 -40.22
CA ASP A 113 -26.30 40.79 -40.97
C ASP A 113 -25.19 40.13 -40.14
N LEU A 114 -25.20 38.79 -40.07
CA LEU A 114 -24.22 38.00 -39.33
C LEU A 114 -22.79 38.22 -39.85
N SER A 115 -22.62 38.45 -41.15
CA SER A 115 -21.32 38.72 -41.77
C SER A 115 -20.76 40.11 -41.45
N SER A 116 -21.61 41.04 -40.99
CA SER A 116 -21.24 42.44 -40.71
C SER A 116 -20.64 42.68 -39.31
N LEU A 117 -20.61 41.65 -38.46
CA LEU A 117 -20.26 41.75 -37.04
C LEU A 117 -18.95 40.99 -36.72
N PRO A 118 -18.11 41.48 -35.77
CA PRO A 118 -16.89 40.79 -35.38
C PRO A 118 -17.19 39.40 -34.79
N SER A 119 -16.35 38.39 -35.08
CA SER A 119 -16.49 37.02 -34.58
C SER A 119 -16.54 36.91 -33.05
N SER A 120 -15.89 37.83 -32.33
CA SER A 120 -15.92 37.90 -30.87
C SER A 120 -17.21 38.49 -30.28
N THR A 121 -18.19 38.83 -31.11
CA THR A 121 -19.48 39.38 -30.67
C THR A 121 -20.29 38.27 -30.00
N TRP A 122 -20.60 38.44 -28.72
CA TRP A 122 -21.47 37.51 -28.00
C TRP A 122 -22.93 37.67 -28.45
N LEU A 123 -23.62 36.56 -28.59
CA LEU A 123 -25.05 36.48 -28.92
C LEU A 123 -25.90 36.22 -27.68
N MET A 124 -25.45 35.33 -26.81
CA MET A 124 -26.28 34.83 -25.72
C MET A 124 -25.45 34.33 -24.52
N THR A 125 -25.95 34.55 -23.30
CA THR A 125 -25.35 34.02 -22.06
C THR A 125 -26.41 33.81 -20.97
N GLU A 126 -26.10 33.21 -19.82
CA GLU A 126 -27.11 32.99 -18.78
C GLU A 126 -27.60 34.28 -18.11
N MET A 127 -28.88 34.31 -17.72
CA MET A 127 -29.51 35.49 -17.10
C MET A 127 -28.80 35.98 -15.82
N THR A 128 -28.12 35.10 -15.09
CA THR A 128 -27.42 35.45 -13.85
C THR A 128 -26.17 36.30 -14.12
N ALA A 129 -25.73 36.40 -15.38
CA ALA A 129 -24.63 37.25 -15.80
C ALA A 129 -24.88 38.73 -15.51
N VAL A 130 -26.15 39.18 -15.46
CA VAL A 130 -26.52 40.59 -15.24
C VAL A 130 -26.25 41.09 -13.82
N SER A 131 -26.16 40.17 -12.83
CA SER A 131 -25.95 40.55 -11.42
C SER A 131 -24.57 40.13 -10.93
N LYS A 132 -23.75 41.13 -10.56
CA LYS A 132 -22.43 40.90 -9.92
C LYS A 132 -22.53 40.17 -8.57
N ARG A 133 -23.72 40.16 -7.95
CA ARG A 133 -23.97 39.50 -6.64
C ARG A 133 -24.29 38.01 -6.78
N ILE A 134 -24.64 37.54 -7.97
CA ILE A 134 -24.98 36.13 -8.20
C ILE A 134 -23.74 35.44 -8.78
N PRO A 135 -23.24 34.36 -8.14
CA PRO A 135 -22.09 33.62 -8.66
C PRO A 135 -22.42 32.96 -10.02
N PRO A 136 -21.40 32.68 -10.84
CA PRO A 136 -21.60 31.97 -12.09
C PRO A 136 -22.22 30.59 -11.86
N PRO A 137 -23.10 30.12 -12.77
CA PRO A 137 -23.73 28.80 -12.65
C PRO A 137 -22.76 27.65 -12.91
N HIS A 138 -21.65 27.89 -13.63
CA HIS A 138 -20.61 26.91 -13.89
C HIS A 138 -19.35 27.18 -13.07
N GLY A 139 -18.45 26.18 -12.97
CA GLY A 139 -17.31 26.20 -12.06
C GLY A 139 -16.36 27.39 -12.21
N TRP A 140 -16.27 27.98 -13.41
CA TRP A 140 -15.29 29.02 -13.73
C TRP A 140 -15.86 30.20 -14.53
N GLY A 141 -17.19 30.24 -14.77
CA GLY A 141 -17.77 31.28 -15.63
C GLY A 141 -19.20 31.05 -16.10
N PHE A 142 -19.57 31.75 -17.16
CA PHE A 142 -20.87 31.73 -17.80
C PHE A 142 -20.75 31.00 -19.14
N GLY A 143 -21.76 30.24 -19.54
CA GLY A 143 -21.91 29.77 -20.92
C GLY A 143 -22.16 30.98 -21.82
N ILE A 144 -21.27 31.19 -22.79
CA ILE A 144 -21.35 32.30 -23.73
C ILE A 144 -21.34 31.74 -25.14
N LEU A 145 -22.33 32.13 -25.94
CA LEU A 145 -22.39 31.86 -27.36
C LEU A 145 -21.93 33.09 -28.13
N TYR A 146 -21.06 32.90 -29.12
CA TYR A 146 -20.56 33.93 -30.03
C TYR A 146 -21.12 33.78 -31.44
N ILE A 147 -20.97 34.83 -32.24
CA ILE A 147 -21.56 34.92 -33.58
C ILE A 147 -20.94 33.97 -34.62
N ASP A 148 -19.71 33.52 -34.38
CA ASP A 148 -19.04 32.48 -35.16
C ASP A 148 -19.50 31.05 -34.81
N GLY A 149 -20.43 30.90 -33.85
CA GLY A 149 -20.94 29.62 -33.38
C GLY A 149 -20.10 28.98 -32.28
N HIS A 150 -19.00 29.62 -31.88
CA HIS A 150 -18.23 29.20 -30.73
C HIS A 150 -19.06 29.36 -29.45
N ALA A 151 -19.02 28.34 -28.59
CA ALA A 151 -19.62 28.38 -27.26
C ALA A 151 -18.62 27.88 -26.23
N GLU A 152 -18.39 28.67 -25.19
CA GLU A 152 -17.42 28.39 -24.11
C GLU A 152 -17.96 28.77 -22.74
N ILE A 153 -17.25 28.31 -21.71
CA ILE A 153 -17.38 28.86 -20.35
C ILE A 153 -16.42 30.02 -20.21
N GLY A 154 -16.94 31.24 -20.28
CA GLY A 154 -16.15 32.47 -20.30
C GLY A 154 -16.41 33.38 -19.10
N LYS A 155 -15.67 34.49 -19.06
CA LYS A 155 -15.84 35.53 -18.03
C LYS A 155 -17.17 36.27 -18.22
N ARG A 156 -17.74 36.77 -17.12
CA ARG A 156 -18.99 37.54 -17.14
C ARG A 156 -18.95 38.67 -18.17
N ILE A 157 -19.93 38.69 -19.07
CA ILE A 157 -20.17 39.81 -19.98
C ILE A 157 -20.47 41.09 -19.19
N LYS A 158 -19.88 42.21 -19.59
CA LYS A 158 -20.12 43.52 -18.96
C LYS A 158 -21.40 44.11 -19.55
N PHE A 159 -22.40 44.31 -18.70
CA PHE A 159 -23.61 45.05 -19.04
C PHE A 159 -23.49 46.50 -18.57
N PRO A 160 -23.97 47.49 -19.33
CA PRO A 160 -24.14 48.85 -18.81
C PRO A 160 -25.05 48.80 -17.59
N GLU A 161 -24.66 49.42 -16.48
CA GLU A 161 -25.53 49.51 -15.30
C GLU A 161 -26.76 50.35 -15.65
N VAL A 162 -27.92 49.71 -15.76
CA VAL A 162 -29.19 50.41 -15.85
C VAL A 162 -29.40 51.06 -14.49
N SER A 163 -29.24 52.39 -14.43
CA SER A 163 -29.60 53.18 -13.25
C SER A 163 -31.02 52.80 -12.85
N SER A 164 -31.20 52.33 -11.62
CA SER A 164 -32.51 52.05 -11.04
C SER A 164 -33.48 53.17 -11.40
N SER A 165 -34.55 52.80 -12.08
CA SER A 165 -35.65 53.66 -12.53
C SER A 165 -35.95 54.80 -11.54
N LYS A 166 -35.82 56.04 -12.04
CA LYS A 166 -36.45 57.23 -11.48
C LYS A 166 -37.91 56.91 -11.13
N LYS A 167 -38.28 57.19 -9.87
CA LYS A 167 -39.67 57.48 -9.48
C LYS A 167 -40.17 58.66 -10.35
N PRO A 168 -41.46 58.72 -10.73
CA PRO A 168 -41.94 59.69 -11.70
C PRO A 168 -41.76 61.12 -11.16
N SER A 169 -41.21 62.00 -11.98
CA SER A 169 -41.20 63.44 -11.74
C SER A 169 -42.57 64.04 -12.10
N PRO A 170 -43.12 64.99 -11.30
CA PRO A 170 -44.24 65.83 -11.68
C PRO A 170 -43.84 66.84 -12.77
N PRO A 171 -44.79 67.55 -13.40
CA PRO A 171 -44.61 68.20 -14.69
C PRO A 171 -43.60 69.35 -14.67
N ASP A 172 -42.96 69.52 -15.84
CA ASP A 172 -42.06 70.61 -16.18
C ASP A 172 -42.62 71.98 -15.79
N THR A 173 -41.76 72.76 -15.14
CA THR A 173 -41.73 74.22 -15.30
C THR A 173 -40.31 74.61 -15.63
N SER A 174 -40.15 75.12 -16.84
CA SER A 174 -38.93 75.65 -17.43
C SER A 174 -38.36 76.80 -16.59
N GLY A 175 -37.11 76.64 -16.15
CA GLY A 175 -36.31 77.71 -15.57
C GLY A 175 -34.84 77.53 -16.00
N SER A 176 -34.33 78.51 -16.73
CA SER A 176 -32.95 78.67 -17.20
C SER A 176 -31.90 78.37 -16.12
N PRO A 177 -30.75 77.74 -16.45
CA PRO A 177 -29.75 77.37 -15.46
C PRO A 177 -29.09 78.62 -14.87
N LYS A 178 -29.28 78.85 -13.56
CA LYS A 178 -28.41 79.75 -12.79
C LYS A 178 -26.97 79.26 -12.92
N GLU A 179 -26.07 80.15 -13.35
CA GLU A 179 -24.64 79.90 -13.44
C GLU A 179 -24.06 79.46 -12.07
N LYS A 180 -23.08 78.56 -12.11
CA LYS A 180 -22.45 77.99 -10.90
C LYS A 180 -21.57 79.06 -10.22
N PRO A 181 -21.69 79.30 -8.91
CA PRO A 181 -20.95 80.35 -8.22
C PRO A 181 -19.45 80.05 -8.04
N PHE A 182 -19.02 78.79 -8.12
CA PHE A 182 -17.63 78.35 -8.01
C PHE A 182 -17.42 76.97 -8.66
N LYS A 183 -16.15 76.60 -8.87
CA LYS A 183 -15.69 75.27 -9.28
C LYS A 183 -14.92 74.62 -8.15
N ILE A 184 -14.93 73.29 -8.10
CA ILE A 184 -14.11 72.50 -7.20
C ILE A 184 -13.06 71.73 -7.98
N ASP A 185 -11.84 71.68 -7.44
CA ASP A 185 -10.80 70.73 -7.84
C ASP A 185 -10.15 70.16 -6.57
N PHE A 186 -9.47 69.03 -6.65
CA PHE A 186 -8.70 68.52 -5.52
C PHE A 186 -7.39 67.90 -5.93
N GLN A 187 -6.37 68.06 -5.09
CA GLN A 187 -5.10 67.39 -5.22
C GLN A 187 -5.00 66.27 -4.19
N ILE A 188 -4.32 65.20 -4.59
CA ILE A 188 -3.98 64.06 -3.74
C ILE A 188 -2.49 64.18 -3.45
N SER A 189 -2.10 64.19 -2.18
CA SER A 189 -0.71 64.42 -1.77
C SER A 189 0.28 63.40 -2.31
N SER A 190 -0.17 62.19 -2.65
CA SER A 190 0.62 61.16 -3.32
C SER A 190 -0.23 60.49 -4.40
N PRO A 191 0.30 60.30 -5.63
CA PRO A 191 -0.42 59.64 -6.71
C PRO A 191 -0.59 58.12 -6.48
N ALA A 192 0.18 57.53 -5.56
CA ALA A 192 0.07 56.15 -5.14
C ALA A 192 0.31 56.01 -3.63
N ILE A 193 -0.49 55.16 -2.99
CA ILE A 193 -0.37 54.83 -1.56
C ILE A 193 -0.48 53.31 -1.40
N LYS A 194 -0.05 52.77 -0.25
CA LYS A 194 -0.35 51.38 0.11
C LYS A 194 -1.64 51.28 0.91
N ALA A 195 -2.28 50.11 0.88
CA ALA A 195 -3.43 49.81 1.74
C ALA A 195 -3.05 50.03 3.22
N GLY A 196 -3.90 50.76 3.95
CA GLY A 196 -3.67 51.18 5.33
C GLY A 196 -3.00 52.55 5.48
N GLU A 197 -2.38 53.10 4.43
CA GLU A 197 -1.82 54.46 4.45
C GLU A 197 -2.90 55.50 4.16
N SER A 198 -2.71 56.70 4.71
CA SER A 198 -3.63 57.81 4.51
C SER A 198 -3.13 58.73 3.38
N ALA A 199 -3.97 58.94 2.36
CA ALA A 199 -3.78 60.02 1.39
C ALA A 199 -4.38 61.31 1.94
N ARG A 200 -3.61 62.40 1.92
CA ARG A 200 -4.13 63.73 2.21
C ARG A 200 -4.77 64.28 0.95
N ILE A 201 -6.04 64.66 1.05
CA ILE A 201 -6.82 65.31 0.01
C ILE A 201 -6.90 66.79 0.32
N THR A 202 -6.51 67.63 -0.63
CA THR A 202 -6.67 69.08 -0.54
C THR A 202 -7.62 69.55 -1.63
N VAL A 203 -8.80 69.99 -1.22
CA VAL A 203 -9.84 70.55 -2.09
C VAL A 203 -9.60 72.05 -2.24
N TYR A 204 -9.67 72.55 -3.47
CA TYR A 204 -9.56 73.94 -3.85
C TYR A 204 -10.87 74.43 -4.42
N PHE A 205 -11.27 75.64 -4.04
CA PHE A 205 -12.44 76.32 -4.57
C PHE A 205 -11.98 77.48 -5.44
N THR A 206 -12.45 77.54 -6.68
CA THR A 206 -12.11 78.63 -7.61
C THR A 206 -13.35 79.31 -8.13
N ASP A 207 -13.26 80.63 -8.33
CA ASP A 207 -14.30 81.40 -9.01
C ASP A 207 -14.35 81.08 -10.50
N LYS A 208 -15.26 81.73 -11.22
CA LYS A 208 -15.42 81.58 -12.68
C LYS A 208 -14.16 81.93 -13.49
N ASN A 209 -13.27 82.76 -12.94
CA ASN A 209 -12.04 83.21 -13.57
C ASN A 209 -10.83 82.35 -13.17
N GLY A 210 -11.02 81.32 -12.34
CA GLY A 210 -9.96 80.43 -11.87
C GLY A 210 -9.22 80.92 -10.63
N ASN A 211 -9.62 82.06 -10.03
CA ASN A 211 -9.00 82.56 -8.80
C ASN A 211 -9.57 81.84 -7.59
N TYR A 212 -8.74 81.58 -6.58
CA TYR A 212 -9.20 80.93 -5.35
C TYR A 212 -10.24 81.78 -4.62
N CYS A 213 -11.42 81.19 -4.35
CA CYS A 213 -12.52 81.86 -3.67
C CYS A 213 -12.83 81.18 -2.33
N LYS A 214 -13.29 81.95 -1.33
CA LYS A 214 -13.70 81.37 -0.04
C LYS A 214 -15.13 80.87 -0.12
N VAL A 215 -15.35 79.59 0.15
CA VAL A 215 -16.69 78.99 0.29
C VAL A 215 -16.91 78.64 1.75
N LYS A 216 -18.00 79.15 2.34
CA LYS A 216 -18.30 79.05 3.79
C LYS A 216 -19.68 78.45 4.08
N GLU A 217 -20.41 78.00 3.09
CA GLU A 217 -21.76 77.46 3.27
C GLU A 217 -21.92 76.18 2.44
N GLY A 218 -22.65 75.21 3.00
CA GLY A 218 -22.92 73.91 2.37
C GLY A 218 -22.05 72.77 2.90
N ASN A 219 -22.50 71.53 2.63
CA ASN A 219 -21.84 70.30 3.05
C ASN A 219 -21.24 69.59 1.84
N LEU A 220 -19.92 69.45 1.77
CA LEU A 220 -19.30 68.59 0.76
C LEU A 220 -19.60 67.13 1.08
N LYS A 221 -20.23 66.42 0.15
CA LYS A 221 -20.43 64.98 0.21
C LYS A 221 -19.28 64.28 -0.49
N ILE A 222 -18.70 63.29 0.19
CA ILE A 222 -17.57 62.49 -0.31
C ILE A 222 -18.06 61.06 -0.52
N GLU A 223 -17.80 60.50 -1.70
CA GLU A 223 -18.10 59.11 -2.06
C GLU A 223 -16.83 58.43 -2.55
N ILE A 224 -16.58 57.21 -2.08
CA ILE A 224 -15.36 56.45 -2.38
C ILE A 224 -15.74 55.03 -2.77
N SER A 225 -15.12 54.51 -3.83
CA SER A 225 -15.36 53.16 -4.35
C SER A 225 -14.83 52.02 -3.46
N ASP A 226 -13.86 52.31 -2.59
CA ASP A 226 -13.45 51.39 -1.52
C ASP A 226 -14.48 51.45 -0.37
N GLU A 227 -15.34 50.44 -0.31
CA GLU A 227 -16.39 50.28 0.70
C GLU A 227 -15.87 50.22 2.14
N LYS A 228 -14.59 49.90 2.34
CA LYS A 228 -13.97 49.81 3.66
C LYS A 228 -13.21 51.07 4.05
N ALA A 229 -12.99 52.00 3.12
CA ALA A 229 -12.15 53.17 3.35
C ALA A 229 -12.62 53.98 4.56
N LYS A 230 -11.66 54.58 5.28
CA LYS A 230 -11.93 55.49 6.40
C LYS A 230 -11.78 56.93 5.93
N PHE A 231 -12.86 57.70 6.01
CA PHE A 231 -12.92 59.08 5.52
C PHE A 231 -14.11 59.83 6.15
N PRO A 232 -14.11 61.18 6.13
CA PRO A 232 -15.31 61.95 6.48
C PRO A 232 -16.36 61.83 5.37
N GLN A 233 -17.55 61.31 5.67
CA GLN A 233 -18.64 61.15 4.69
C GLN A 233 -19.20 62.50 4.21
N SER A 234 -19.21 63.50 5.09
CA SER A 234 -19.55 64.88 4.77
C SER A 234 -18.67 65.85 5.54
N ILE A 235 -18.34 66.99 4.93
CA ILE A 235 -17.62 68.08 5.59
C ILE A 235 -18.44 69.36 5.48
N ASP A 236 -18.77 69.94 6.64
CA ASP A 236 -19.45 71.23 6.75
C ASP A 236 -18.48 72.39 6.49
N LEU A 237 -18.75 73.17 5.44
CA LEU A 237 -17.95 74.31 5.03
C LEU A 237 -18.17 75.54 5.93
N SER A 238 -19.20 75.57 6.78
CA SER A 238 -19.41 76.66 7.74
C SER A 238 -18.38 76.68 8.87
N GLN A 239 -17.88 75.50 9.25
CA GLN A 239 -16.91 75.33 10.34
C GLN A 239 -15.46 75.24 9.85
N LYS A 240 -15.23 74.80 8.61
CA LYS A 240 -13.89 74.51 8.05
C LYS A 240 -13.63 75.15 6.68
N GLY A 241 -14.52 76.03 6.24
CA GLY A 241 -14.47 76.68 4.93
C GLY A 241 -13.35 77.72 4.77
N GLY A 242 -12.97 77.94 3.53
CA GLY A 242 -11.84 78.77 3.13
C GLY A 242 -11.60 78.67 1.62
N SER A 243 -10.44 79.14 1.15
CA SER A 243 -10.02 78.94 -0.25
C SER A 243 -9.54 77.51 -0.54
N ARG A 244 -9.19 76.76 0.52
CA ARG A 244 -8.79 75.36 0.48
C ARG A 244 -9.27 74.62 1.73
N LEU A 245 -9.52 73.32 1.60
CA LEU A 245 -9.90 72.41 2.68
C LEU A 245 -9.03 71.15 2.59
N SER A 246 -8.57 70.60 3.72
CA SER A 246 -7.79 69.35 3.72
C SER A 246 -8.36 68.32 4.68
N PHE A 247 -8.35 67.06 4.25
CA PHE A 247 -8.73 65.89 5.05
C PHE A 247 -7.96 64.67 4.59
N ASN A 248 -8.00 63.60 5.38
CA ASN A 248 -7.32 62.35 5.04
C ASN A 248 -8.35 61.28 4.65
N ILE A 249 -7.97 60.46 3.66
CA ILE A 249 -8.66 59.23 3.31
C ILE A 249 -7.67 58.08 3.51
N THR A 250 -8.07 57.05 4.27
CA THR A 250 -7.33 55.79 4.36
C THR A 250 -8.05 54.73 3.54
N PHE A 251 -7.35 54.15 2.56
CA PHE A 251 -7.86 53.05 1.73
C PHE A 251 -7.38 51.72 2.28
N PHE A 252 -8.20 50.68 2.19
CA PHE A 252 -7.86 49.34 2.66
C PHE A 252 -7.93 48.28 1.58
N LYS A 253 -8.60 48.55 0.46
CA LYS A 253 -8.61 47.66 -0.70
C LYS A 253 -7.54 48.11 -1.69
N ALA A 254 -6.75 47.16 -2.19
CA ALA A 254 -5.80 47.42 -3.26
C ALA A 254 -6.52 47.46 -4.61
N GLY A 255 -6.04 48.30 -5.52
CA GLY A 255 -6.59 48.48 -6.85
C GLY A 255 -6.77 49.95 -7.22
N LEU A 256 -7.51 50.18 -8.30
CA LEU A 256 -7.87 51.53 -8.73
C LEU A 256 -9.17 51.94 -8.05
N HIS A 257 -9.13 53.04 -7.30
CA HIS A 257 -10.27 53.57 -6.56
C HIS A 257 -10.63 54.97 -7.02
N THR A 258 -11.92 55.21 -7.21
CA THR A 258 -12.48 56.55 -7.46
C THR A 258 -12.83 57.27 -6.16
N ILE A 259 -12.56 58.57 -6.13
CA ILE A 259 -12.96 59.54 -5.11
C ILE A 259 -13.84 60.58 -5.80
N ARG A 260 -15.08 60.71 -5.36
CA ARG A 260 -16.03 61.71 -5.84
C ARG A 260 -16.34 62.69 -4.72
N ILE A 261 -16.21 63.98 -5.02
CA ILE A 261 -16.56 65.07 -4.11
C ILE A 261 -17.64 65.90 -4.79
N SER A 262 -18.74 66.14 -4.08
CA SER A 262 -19.91 66.85 -4.60
C SER A 262 -20.42 67.87 -3.59
N HIS A 263 -20.98 68.97 -4.09
CA HIS A 263 -21.62 70.01 -3.30
C HIS A 263 -23.14 69.97 -3.54
N PRO A 264 -24.00 70.42 -2.59
CA PRO A 264 -25.46 70.40 -2.76
C PRO A 264 -25.95 71.30 -3.91
N LEU A 265 -25.14 72.27 -4.33
CA LEU A 265 -25.41 73.07 -5.53
C LEU A 265 -25.25 72.21 -6.79
N LYS A 266 -26.31 72.19 -7.61
CA LYS A 266 -26.40 71.36 -8.81
C LYS A 266 -25.22 71.60 -9.76
N GLY A 267 -24.52 70.51 -10.11
CA GLY A 267 -23.42 70.50 -11.07
C GLY A 267 -22.05 70.90 -10.52
N ILE A 268 -21.88 71.02 -9.20
CA ILE A 268 -20.56 71.16 -8.57
C ILE A 268 -20.13 69.78 -8.05
N GLU A 269 -19.46 69.03 -8.91
CA GLU A 269 -18.93 67.69 -8.61
C GLU A 269 -17.60 67.48 -9.33
N ILE A 270 -16.71 66.70 -8.73
CA ILE A 270 -15.46 66.27 -9.36
C ILE A 270 -15.13 64.84 -8.92
N GLU A 271 -14.53 64.08 -9.83
CA GLU A 271 -14.07 62.72 -9.58
C GLU A 271 -12.60 62.58 -10.02
N LYS A 272 -11.77 61.96 -9.18
CA LYS A 272 -10.42 61.50 -9.56
C LYS A 272 -10.20 60.09 -9.08
N SER A 273 -9.26 59.39 -9.72
CA SER A 273 -8.85 58.04 -9.33
C SER A 273 -7.49 58.04 -8.64
N ILE A 274 -7.31 57.13 -7.68
CA ILE A 274 -6.04 56.84 -7.02
C ILE A 274 -5.75 55.34 -7.14
N ARG A 275 -4.49 54.98 -7.39
CA ARG A 275 -4.05 53.59 -7.35
C ARG A 275 -3.53 53.27 -5.95
N VAL A 276 -4.14 52.28 -5.33
CA VAL A 276 -3.75 51.75 -4.02
C VAL A 276 -3.01 50.43 -4.26
N SER A 277 -1.74 50.37 -3.89
CA SER A 277 -0.96 49.13 -3.89
C SER A 277 -1.27 48.32 -2.62
N PRO A 278 -1.11 46.98 -2.63
CA PRO A 278 -1.25 46.20 -1.41
C PRO A 278 -0.20 46.61 -0.37
N GLY A 279 -0.51 46.36 0.91
CA GLY A 279 0.42 46.49 2.02
C GLY A 279 1.50 45.40 1.98
N LYS A 280 2.40 45.43 2.98
CA LYS A 280 3.40 44.36 3.18
C LYS A 280 2.68 43.03 3.48
N ALA A 281 3.21 41.93 2.95
CA ALA A 281 2.76 40.59 3.28
C ALA A 281 2.78 40.35 4.81
N GLU A 282 1.67 39.91 5.35
CA GLU A 282 1.51 39.61 6.78
C GLU A 282 1.04 38.17 7.01
N LYS A 283 0.32 37.58 6.05
CA LYS A 283 -0.19 36.22 6.15
C LYS A 283 -0.08 35.49 4.81
N PHE A 284 0.05 34.18 4.85
CA PHE A 284 -0.09 33.30 3.69
C PHE A 284 -1.35 32.44 3.82
N LEU A 285 -2.01 32.20 2.70
CA LEU A 285 -3.22 31.40 2.60
C LEU A 285 -2.99 30.27 1.60
N ILE A 286 -3.52 29.08 1.91
CA ILE A 286 -3.56 27.93 1.00
C ILE A 286 -5.04 27.58 0.73
N PRO A 287 -5.72 28.28 -0.20
CA PRO A 287 -7.12 28.00 -0.49
C PRO A 287 -7.29 26.57 -1.03
N ASP A 288 -8.46 25.98 -0.77
CA ASP A 288 -8.87 24.66 -1.28
C ASP A 288 -7.89 23.52 -0.96
N PHE A 289 -7.20 23.61 0.18
CA PHE A 289 -6.23 22.60 0.61
C PHE A 289 -6.92 21.30 1.07
N PRO A 290 -6.56 20.13 0.52
CA PRO A 290 -7.23 18.88 0.84
C PRO A 290 -6.82 18.36 2.23
N GLU A 291 -7.78 17.72 2.93
CA GLU A 291 -7.52 17.02 4.19
C GLU A 291 -6.74 15.71 4.00
N SER A 292 -6.70 15.17 2.77
CA SER A 292 -5.92 13.98 2.43
C SER A 292 -5.37 14.01 1.00
N PHE A 293 -4.17 13.46 0.85
CA PHE A 293 -3.52 13.18 -0.44
C PHE A 293 -3.51 11.67 -0.68
N VAL A 294 -3.48 11.26 -1.95
CA VAL A 294 -3.30 9.84 -2.32
C VAL A 294 -1.87 9.65 -2.80
N ALA A 295 -1.18 8.63 -2.30
CA ALA A 295 0.20 8.35 -2.69
C ALA A 295 0.35 8.24 -4.22
N GLY A 296 1.36 8.91 -4.78
CA GLY A 296 1.62 8.98 -6.21
C GLY A 296 0.65 9.84 -7.03
N LYS A 297 -0.41 10.40 -6.44
CA LYS A 297 -1.32 11.31 -7.13
C LYS A 297 -0.77 12.73 -7.09
N VAL A 298 -0.61 13.33 -8.27
CA VAL A 298 -0.22 14.72 -8.42
C VAL A 298 -1.36 15.63 -7.96
N GLN A 299 -1.05 16.60 -7.10
CA GLN A 299 -1.98 17.59 -6.59
C GLN A 299 -1.41 18.99 -6.78
N ARG A 300 -2.18 19.87 -7.43
CA ARG A 300 -1.83 21.29 -7.55
C ARG A 300 -2.13 22.00 -6.24
N VAL A 301 -1.17 22.76 -5.73
CA VAL A 301 -1.31 23.62 -4.54
C VAL A 301 -1.16 25.08 -4.93
N LYS A 302 -1.94 25.94 -4.29
CA LYS A 302 -1.91 27.40 -4.47
C LYS A 302 -1.60 28.08 -3.16
N ILE A 303 -0.55 28.88 -3.09
CA ILE A 303 -0.21 29.69 -1.91
C ILE A 303 -0.35 31.16 -2.30
N ILE A 304 -1.05 31.93 -1.46
CA ILE A 304 -1.31 33.35 -1.68
C ILE A 304 -0.75 34.14 -0.50
N SER A 305 0.14 35.07 -0.77
CA SER A 305 0.59 36.07 0.21
C SER A 305 -0.42 37.23 0.28
N VAL A 306 -0.85 37.59 1.48
CA VAL A 306 -1.81 38.68 1.71
C VAL A 306 -1.30 39.66 2.78
N ASP A 307 -1.69 40.92 2.64
CA ASP A 307 -1.49 41.96 3.64
C ASP A 307 -2.52 41.84 4.79
N LYS A 308 -2.41 42.72 5.81
CA LYS A 308 -3.33 42.77 6.96
C LYS A 308 -4.82 42.93 6.59
N TRP A 309 -5.09 43.47 5.41
CA TRP A 309 -6.42 43.82 4.93
C TRP A 309 -6.99 42.76 3.97
N GLY A 310 -6.20 41.72 3.69
CA GLY A 310 -6.55 40.61 2.81
C GLY A 310 -6.28 40.86 1.33
N ASN A 311 -5.55 41.93 0.97
CA ASN A 311 -5.13 42.13 -0.42
C ASN A 311 -3.94 41.25 -0.74
N ILE A 312 -3.88 40.72 -1.96
CA ILE A 312 -2.72 39.95 -2.43
C ILE A 312 -1.51 40.88 -2.46
N SER A 313 -0.48 40.55 -1.68
CA SER A 313 0.72 41.37 -1.56
C SER A 313 1.70 41.11 -2.70
N ASP A 314 2.67 42.00 -2.90
CA ASP A 314 3.75 41.83 -3.88
C ASP A 314 4.97 41.10 -3.28
N TYR A 315 4.74 40.09 -2.43
CA TYR A 315 5.80 39.39 -1.71
C TYR A 315 6.85 38.77 -2.65
N LYS A 316 8.14 39.03 -2.39
CA LYS A 316 9.30 38.59 -3.19
C LYS A 316 10.37 37.89 -2.34
N GLY A 317 9.97 37.24 -1.25
CA GLY A 317 10.91 36.46 -0.42
C GLY A 317 11.45 35.26 -1.19
N GLU A 318 12.66 34.83 -0.85
CA GLU A 318 13.23 33.57 -1.34
C GLU A 318 12.69 32.44 -0.49
N CYS A 319 11.65 31.78 -1.00
CA CYS A 319 10.91 30.79 -0.25
C CYS A 319 11.20 29.35 -0.67
N PHE A 320 11.03 28.44 0.29
CA PHE A 320 11.05 27.01 0.04
C PHE A 320 9.83 26.35 0.68
N LEU A 321 9.18 25.46 -0.07
CA LEU A 321 8.10 24.62 0.39
C LEU A 321 8.65 23.24 0.74
N TRP A 322 8.33 22.77 1.93
CA TRP A 322 8.62 21.43 2.40
C TRP A 322 7.43 20.89 3.20
N ASP A 323 7.58 19.71 3.77
CA ASP A 323 6.63 19.11 4.70
C ASP A 323 7.32 18.76 6.02
N GLU A 324 6.54 18.67 7.09
CA GLU A 324 7.04 18.40 8.44
C GLU A 324 7.71 17.02 8.54
N LYS A 325 7.20 16.03 7.79
CA LYS A 325 7.69 14.65 7.81
C LYS A 325 8.79 14.37 6.77
N ARG A 326 9.17 15.36 5.97
CA ARG A 326 10.18 15.30 4.90
C ARG A 326 9.89 14.24 3.83
N LEU A 327 8.62 14.02 3.54
CA LEU A 327 8.11 13.12 2.49
C LEU A 327 8.01 13.81 1.13
N LEU A 328 7.90 15.14 1.11
CA LEU A 328 7.97 15.98 -0.08
C LEU A 328 9.42 16.38 -0.35
N ALA A 329 9.82 16.37 -1.61
CA ALA A 329 11.10 16.95 -2.00
C ALA A 329 11.05 18.48 -1.81
N LEU A 330 12.12 19.05 -1.25
CA LEU A 330 12.23 20.50 -1.05
C LEU A 330 12.02 21.23 -2.39
N LYS A 331 11.03 22.12 -2.43
CA LYS A 331 10.67 22.90 -3.62
C LYS A 331 11.00 24.37 -3.39
N LYS A 332 11.67 25.00 -4.36
CA LYS A 332 11.80 26.45 -4.38
C LYS A 332 10.44 27.06 -4.75
N VAL A 333 10.08 28.14 -4.07
CA VAL A 333 8.82 28.87 -4.26
C VAL A 333 9.13 30.25 -4.84
N ASP A 334 8.69 30.46 -6.08
CA ASP A 334 8.78 31.74 -6.77
C ASP A 334 7.35 32.32 -6.89
N PHE A 335 7.06 33.37 -6.11
CA PHE A 335 5.75 34.04 -6.16
C PHE A 335 5.63 34.95 -7.39
N ASP A 336 4.62 34.74 -8.22
CA ASP A 336 4.19 35.70 -9.25
C ASP A 336 3.06 36.57 -8.70
N LYS A 337 3.35 37.86 -8.50
CA LYS A 337 2.40 38.84 -7.95
C LYS A 337 1.71 38.35 -6.67
N GLY A 338 2.49 37.72 -5.80
CA GLY A 338 2.02 37.20 -4.51
C GLY A 338 1.29 35.86 -4.55
N ILE A 339 1.25 35.19 -5.71
CA ILE A 339 0.65 33.87 -5.89
C ILE A 339 1.71 32.87 -6.33
N PHE A 340 1.73 31.71 -5.69
CA PHE A 340 2.50 30.54 -6.12
C PHE A 340 1.52 29.41 -6.43
N GLU A 341 1.69 28.76 -7.59
CA GLU A 341 0.94 27.57 -7.97
C GLU A 341 1.89 26.53 -8.54
N ASP A 342 1.91 25.33 -7.95
CA ASP A 342 2.75 24.23 -8.43
C ASP A 342 2.15 22.87 -8.05
N ASP A 343 2.62 21.83 -8.72
CA ASP A 343 2.21 20.46 -8.53
C ASP A 343 3.12 19.77 -7.50
N ILE A 344 2.51 19.12 -6.50
CA ILE A 344 3.19 18.32 -5.48
C ILE A 344 2.70 16.87 -5.51
N VAL A 345 3.54 15.95 -5.03
CA VAL A 345 3.20 14.53 -4.93
C VAL A 345 3.87 13.94 -3.69
N PHE A 346 3.14 13.11 -2.97
CA PHE A 346 3.65 12.31 -1.86
C PHE A 346 3.66 10.85 -2.28
N ASN A 347 4.72 10.12 -2.00
CA ASN A 347 4.81 8.68 -2.32
C ASN A 347 4.68 7.79 -1.09
N LYS A 348 4.81 8.35 0.11
CA LYS A 348 4.75 7.61 1.38
C LYS A 348 3.49 8.00 2.15
N SER A 349 2.76 7.00 2.62
CA SER A 349 1.56 7.23 3.44
C SER A 349 1.93 7.71 4.85
N VAL A 350 1.12 8.59 5.41
CA VAL A 350 1.27 9.12 6.77
C VAL A 350 -0.08 9.58 7.30
N GLU A 351 -0.33 9.39 8.60
CA GLU A 351 -1.60 9.76 9.23
C GLU A 351 -1.75 11.28 9.39
N GLU A 352 -0.67 11.99 9.72
CA GLU A 352 -0.67 13.45 9.87
C GLU A 352 0.66 14.07 9.40
N ASP A 353 0.55 15.11 8.58
CA ASP A 353 1.64 15.93 8.05
C ASP A 353 1.16 17.37 7.76
N ARG A 354 2.09 18.29 7.55
CA ARG A 354 1.86 19.72 7.31
C ARG A 354 2.85 20.26 6.29
N LEU A 355 2.37 21.07 5.35
CA LEU A 355 3.25 21.82 4.47
C LEU A 355 3.78 23.04 5.21
N LEU A 356 5.08 23.27 5.09
CA LEU A 356 5.81 24.35 5.73
C LEU A 356 6.43 25.24 4.66
N LEU A 357 6.18 26.54 4.74
CA LEU A 357 6.83 27.54 3.89
C LEU A 357 7.94 28.22 4.71
N TYR A 358 9.16 28.15 4.20
CA TYR A 358 10.34 28.78 4.77
C TYR A 358 10.72 30.03 3.99
N ASP A 359 11.13 31.09 4.68
CA ASP A 359 11.83 32.26 4.13
C ASP A 359 13.08 32.49 4.99
N LYS A 360 14.26 32.43 4.37
CA LYS A 360 15.56 32.57 5.06
C LYS A 360 15.63 31.75 6.36
N GLU A 361 15.35 30.45 6.23
CA GLU A 361 15.37 29.44 7.31
C GLU A 361 14.27 29.57 8.38
N LYS A 362 13.42 30.60 8.32
CA LYS A 362 12.28 30.76 9.22
C LYS A 362 11.01 30.20 8.60
N VAL A 363 10.27 29.38 9.35
CA VAL A 363 8.89 29.00 8.98
C VAL A 363 8.00 30.24 9.08
N ILE A 364 7.41 30.62 7.94
CA ILE A 364 6.51 31.78 7.82
C ILE A 364 5.05 31.38 7.62
N PHE A 365 4.80 30.10 7.29
CA PHE A 365 3.46 29.55 7.14
C PHE A 365 3.47 28.03 7.33
N SER A 366 2.35 27.51 7.87
CA SER A 366 2.07 26.08 7.98
C SER A 366 0.63 25.83 7.51
N SER A 367 0.41 24.78 6.72
CA SER A 367 -0.92 24.36 6.30
C SER A 367 -1.75 23.81 7.47
N PRO A 368 -3.07 23.66 7.29
CA PRO A 368 -3.85 22.68 8.08
C PRO A 368 -3.20 21.29 8.02
N PRO A 369 -3.42 20.44 9.05
CA PRO A 369 -2.93 19.06 9.00
C PRO A 369 -3.63 18.28 7.87
N PHE A 370 -2.91 17.36 7.26
CA PHE A 370 -3.44 16.45 6.27
C PHE A 370 -2.85 15.05 6.44
N SER A 371 -3.51 14.06 5.86
CA SER A 371 -2.99 12.69 5.75
C SER A 371 -2.53 12.39 4.34
N VAL A 372 -1.62 11.43 4.18
CA VAL A 372 -1.35 10.80 2.89
C VAL A 372 -1.82 9.35 2.97
N VAL A 373 -2.88 9.03 2.23
CA VAL A 373 -3.41 7.66 2.14
C VAL A 373 -2.67 6.88 1.06
N PRO A 374 -2.49 5.56 1.23
CA PRO A 374 -1.94 4.68 0.19
C PRO A 374 -2.78 4.74 -1.09
N SER A 375 -2.14 4.48 -2.23
CA SER A 375 -2.86 4.27 -3.49
C SER A 375 -3.51 2.88 -3.54
N SER A 376 -4.13 2.51 -4.67
CA SER A 376 -4.71 1.18 -4.81
C SER A 376 -3.63 0.09 -4.63
N PRO A 377 -3.96 -1.04 -3.97
CA PRO A 377 -3.00 -2.11 -3.76
C PRO A 377 -2.53 -2.69 -5.10
N GLU A 378 -1.26 -3.07 -5.17
CA GLU A 378 -0.64 -3.64 -6.37
C GLU A 378 0.04 -4.99 -6.08
N LYS A 379 0.55 -5.19 -4.86
CA LYS A 379 1.20 -6.44 -4.47
C LYS A 379 0.85 -6.84 -3.03
N ILE A 380 1.12 -8.09 -2.68
CA ILE A 380 0.98 -8.59 -1.31
C ILE A 380 2.37 -8.88 -0.76
N ILE A 381 2.64 -8.38 0.44
CA ILE A 381 3.83 -8.74 1.23
C ILE A 381 3.40 -9.80 2.26
N ILE A 382 4.23 -10.84 2.39
CA ILE A 382 4.10 -11.89 3.40
C ILE A 382 5.32 -11.81 4.31
N SER A 383 5.10 -11.55 5.59
CA SER A 383 6.12 -11.40 6.64
C SER A 383 5.88 -12.33 7.83
N GLY A 384 6.83 -12.40 8.77
CA GLY A 384 6.73 -13.28 9.94
C GLY A 384 6.99 -14.75 9.62
N VAL A 385 7.96 -15.02 8.75
CA VAL A 385 8.32 -16.38 8.31
C VAL A 385 9.65 -16.79 8.95
N PRO A 386 9.68 -17.25 10.22
CA PRO A 386 10.89 -17.78 10.83
C PRO A 386 11.22 -19.17 10.27
N VAL A 387 12.44 -19.66 10.54
CA VAL A 387 12.71 -21.10 10.48
C VAL A 387 11.85 -21.78 11.55
N SER A 388 11.14 -22.85 11.18
CA SER A 388 10.24 -23.60 12.09
C SER A 388 10.35 -25.10 11.79
N THR A 389 9.78 -25.93 12.66
CA THR A 389 9.75 -27.39 12.48
C THR A 389 8.40 -27.86 11.94
N ALA A 390 8.38 -29.01 11.27
CA ALA A 390 7.16 -29.64 10.79
C ALA A 390 6.23 -29.99 11.97
N GLY A 391 4.95 -29.65 11.83
CA GLY A 391 3.92 -29.83 12.86
C GLY A 391 3.65 -28.59 13.72
N GLU A 392 4.57 -27.62 13.76
CA GLU A 392 4.36 -26.37 14.48
C GLU A 392 3.43 -25.42 13.71
N LYS A 393 2.59 -24.70 14.45
CA LYS A 393 1.78 -23.61 13.88
C LYS A 393 2.61 -22.33 13.86
N ILE A 394 2.83 -21.78 12.67
CA ILE A 394 3.42 -20.47 12.48
C ILE A 394 2.35 -19.44 12.15
N ASN A 395 2.58 -18.20 12.59
CA ASN A 395 1.72 -17.07 12.29
C ASN A 395 2.46 -16.14 11.31
N ILE A 396 1.92 -15.99 10.11
CA ILE A 396 2.42 -15.06 9.11
C ILE A 396 1.54 -13.82 9.05
N GLU A 397 2.13 -12.67 8.71
CA GLU A 397 1.40 -11.45 8.45
C GLU A 397 1.30 -11.21 6.94
N ILE A 398 0.09 -10.90 6.47
CA ILE A 398 -0.22 -10.61 5.09
C ILE A 398 -0.62 -9.14 4.99
N SER A 399 0.05 -8.40 4.11
CA SER A 399 -0.20 -6.97 3.89
C SER A 399 -0.31 -6.64 2.41
N PRO A 400 -1.50 -6.29 1.91
CA PRO A 400 -1.65 -5.65 0.60
C PRO A 400 -1.00 -4.27 0.65
N VAL A 401 -0.09 -4.02 -0.29
CA VAL A 401 0.63 -2.75 -0.41
C VAL A 401 0.49 -2.16 -1.80
N ASP A 402 0.60 -0.85 -1.88
CA ASP A 402 0.62 -0.13 -3.14
C ASP A 402 2.00 -0.22 -3.83
N ARG A 403 2.12 0.44 -4.99
CA ARG A 403 3.36 0.48 -5.79
C ARG A 403 4.57 1.06 -5.07
N PHE A 404 4.35 1.87 -4.04
CA PHE A 404 5.39 2.52 -3.24
C PHE A 404 5.71 1.73 -1.97
N GLY A 405 5.01 0.63 -1.71
CA GLY A 405 5.16 -0.19 -0.51
C GLY A 405 4.35 0.30 0.68
N ASN A 406 3.40 1.22 0.49
CA ASN A 406 2.51 1.66 1.56
C ASN A 406 1.43 0.62 1.79
N ILE A 407 1.09 0.37 3.05
CA ILE A 407 0.04 -0.59 3.40
C ILE A 407 -1.32 0.00 3.10
N CYS A 408 -2.11 -0.73 2.34
CA CYS A 408 -3.46 -0.33 1.95
C CYS A 408 -4.43 -0.59 3.11
N GLU A 409 -4.44 0.31 4.11
CA GLU A 409 -5.18 0.09 5.36
C GLU A 409 -6.68 -0.14 5.19
N ASN A 410 -7.27 0.47 4.15
CA ASN A 410 -8.69 0.36 3.82
C ASN A 410 -9.02 -0.83 2.90
N PHE A 411 -8.05 -1.72 2.62
CA PHE A 411 -8.30 -2.90 1.79
C PHE A 411 -9.36 -3.79 2.44
N ALA A 412 -10.44 -4.03 1.70
CA ALA A 412 -11.48 -4.97 2.04
C ALA A 412 -11.70 -5.90 0.85
N GLY A 413 -11.66 -7.20 1.08
CA GLY A 413 -11.73 -8.17 -0.01
C GLY A 413 -11.23 -9.55 0.40
N LYS A 414 -11.35 -10.51 -0.51
CA LYS A 414 -10.93 -11.89 -0.29
C LYS A 414 -9.65 -12.17 -1.06
N LEU A 415 -8.73 -12.87 -0.41
CA LEU A 415 -7.50 -13.39 -0.98
C LEU A 415 -7.52 -14.92 -0.87
N LYS A 416 -7.11 -15.61 -1.93
CA LYS A 416 -6.82 -17.04 -1.88
C LYS A 416 -5.42 -17.26 -1.35
N MET A 417 -5.24 -18.36 -0.63
CA MET A 417 -3.93 -18.83 -0.18
C MET A 417 -3.68 -20.24 -0.68
N GLU A 418 -2.44 -20.49 -1.09
CA GLU A 418 -1.91 -21.80 -1.42
C GLU A 418 -0.56 -21.96 -0.75
N ILE A 419 -0.27 -23.15 -0.24
CA ILE A 419 1.07 -23.54 0.18
C ILE A 419 1.49 -24.77 -0.62
N SER A 420 2.78 -24.95 -0.85
CA SER A 420 3.31 -26.10 -1.61
C SER A 420 3.26 -27.44 -0.85
N ASP A 421 2.99 -27.41 0.45
CA ASP A 421 2.81 -28.62 1.26
C ASP A 421 1.36 -29.09 1.18
N GLU A 422 1.12 -30.17 0.43
CA GLU A 422 -0.20 -30.76 0.21
C GLU A 422 -0.82 -31.35 1.49
N LYS A 423 0.01 -31.70 2.48
CA LYS A 423 -0.47 -32.21 3.77
C LYS A 423 -0.77 -31.06 4.74
N GLY A 424 -0.15 -29.90 4.53
CA GLY A 424 -0.20 -28.76 5.44
C GLY A 424 -1.62 -28.23 5.70
N LYS A 425 -1.78 -27.57 6.85
CA LYS A 425 -3.06 -27.00 7.29
C LYS A 425 -3.01 -25.48 7.23
N PHE A 426 -3.93 -24.89 6.47
CA PHE A 426 -4.03 -23.46 6.23
C PHE A 426 -5.45 -23.07 5.81
N PRO A 427 -5.85 -21.78 5.94
CA PRO A 427 -7.10 -21.32 5.36
C PRO A 427 -6.93 -21.10 3.85
N SER A 428 -7.78 -21.70 3.03
CA SER A 428 -7.76 -21.51 1.56
C SER A 428 -8.22 -20.12 1.12
N GLU A 429 -8.99 -19.42 1.96
CA GLU A 429 -9.45 -18.06 1.72
C GLU A 429 -9.27 -17.18 2.98
N ILE A 430 -8.80 -15.96 2.76
CA ILE A 430 -8.55 -14.93 3.78
C ILE A 430 -9.39 -13.72 3.44
N SER A 431 -10.33 -13.37 4.33
CA SER A 431 -11.17 -12.18 4.17
C SER A 431 -10.56 -11.01 4.93
N PHE A 432 -10.27 -9.91 4.23
CA PHE A 432 -9.90 -8.62 4.81
C PHE A 432 -11.13 -7.73 4.96
N ASP A 433 -11.22 -7.05 6.09
CA ASP A 433 -12.16 -5.96 6.32
C ASP A 433 -11.43 -4.70 6.82
N LYS A 434 -12.15 -3.58 6.93
CA LYS A 434 -11.55 -2.28 7.30
C LYS A 434 -10.89 -2.27 8.68
N LYS A 435 -11.29 -3.16 9.60
CA LYS A 435 -10.72 -3.21 10.96
C LYS A 435 -9.33 -3.85 10.98
N ASP A 436 -9.01 -4.63 9.96
CA ASP A 436 -7.70 -5.27 9.80
C ASP A 436 -6.60 -4.22 9.50
N LYS A 437 -6.96 -2.97 9.14
CA LYS A 437 -6.01 -1.91 8.78
C LYS A 437 -4.95 -2.38 7.78
N GLY A 438 -5.35 -3.17 6.77
CA GLY A 438 -4.47 -3.69 5.74
C GLY A 438 -3.44 -4.72 6.22
N ARG A 439 -3.56 -5.26 7.43
CA ARG A 439 -2.70 -6.32 7.97
C ARG A 439 -3.53 -7.46 8.53
N LYS A 440 -3.19 -8.70 8.15
CA LYS A 440 -3.88 -9.87 8.70
C LYS A 440 -2.90 -10.96 9.09
N ILE A 441 -3.02 -11.41 10.34
CA ILE A 441 -2.25 -12.53 10.86
C ILE A 441 -2.99 -13.82 10.52
N VAL A 442 -2.29 -14.75 9.89
CA VAL A 442 -2.82 -16.04 9.46
C VAL A 442 -1.95 -17.16 10.02
N GLY A 443 -2.60 -18.11 10.67
CA GLY A 443 -1.94 -19.31 11.18
C GLY A 443 -1.86 -20.39 10.11
N ILE A 444 -0.67 -20.91 9.86
CA ILE A 444 -0.40 -22.02 8.93
C ILE A 444 0.48 -23.07 9.62
N THR A 445 0.30 -24.34 9.24
CA THR A 445 1.10 -25.46 9.74
C THR A 445 1.57 -26.28 8.55
N PHE A 446 2.88 -26.51 8.47
CA PHE A 446 3.49 -27.42 7.50
C PHE A 446 3.75 -28.77 8.17
N TYR A 447 3.52 -29.88 7.48
CA TYR A 447 3.82 -31.23 7.95
C TYR A 447 4.95 -31.90 7.18
N THR A 448 5.41 -31.31 6.07
CA THR A 448 6.63 -31.77 5.41
C THR A 448 7.82 -30.86 5.72
N SER A 449 9.01 -31.45 5.87
CA SER A 449 10.26 -30.69 6.02
C SER A 449 10.86 -30.33 4.66
N GLY A 450 11.71 -29.31 4.64
CA GLY A 450 12.37 -28.79 3.44
C GLY A 450 11.84 -27.43 2.98
N ASN A 451 12.12 -27.09 1.72
CA ASN A 451 11.71 -25.82 1.14
C ASN A 451 10.23 -25.86 0.73
N HIS A 452 9.47 -24.88 1.22
CA HIS A 452 8.09 -24.66 0.84
C HIS A 452 7.85 -23.23 0.38
N LYS A 453 6.79 -23.06 -0.39
CA LYS A 453 6.34 -21.77 -0.91
C LYS A 453 4.93 -21.48 -0.42
N ILE A 454 4.71 -20.24 0.01
CA ILE A 454 3.42 -19.66 0.35
C ILE A 454 3.05 -18.71 -0.78
N LYS A 455 1.85 -18.82 -1.31
CA LYS A 455 1.27 -17.92 -2.30
C LYS A 455 -0.02 -17.34 -1.77
N VAL A 456 -0.19 -16.03 -1.87
CA VAL A 456 -1.42 -15.34 -1.53
C VAL A 456 -1.81 -14.44 -2.70
N TYR A 457 -3.02 -14.59 -3.22
CA TYR A 457 -3.40 -13.89 -4.44
C TYR A 457 -4.91 -13.68 -4.60
N ASN A 458 -5.27 -12.79 -5.51
CA ASN A 458 -6.58 -12.72 -6.13
C ASN A 458 -6.41 -12.38 -7.62
N LYS A 459 -7.46 -11.87 -8.28
CA LYS A 459 -7.39 -11.49 -9.71
C LYS A 459 -6.31 -10.46 -10.01
N ASN A 460 -6.05 -9.51 -9.10
CA ASN A 460 -5.22 -8.33 -9.33
C ASN A 460 -3.95 -8.31 -8.47
N LEU A 461 -3.94 -8.99 -7.34
CA LEU A 461 -2.87 -8.97 -6.35
C LEU A 461 -2.20 -10.34 -6.23
N LYS A 462 -0.89 -10.34 -6.05
CA LYS A 462 -0.10 -11.55 -5.80
C LYS A 462 1.01 -11.26 -4.80
N GLY A 463 1.34 -12.27 -4.00
CA GLY A 463 2.48 -12.29 -3.09
C GLY A 463 2.96 -13.72 -2.94
N GLU A 464 4.27 -13.92 -2.96
CA GLU A 464 4.91 -15.22 -2.72
C GLU A 464 6.00 -15.10 -1.66
N LYS A 465 6.20 -16.15 -0.89
CA LYS A 465 7.27 -16.23 0.10
C LYS A 465 7.74 -17.67 0.25
N GLU A 466 9.06 -17.84 0.30
CA GLU A 466 9.69 -19.13 0.56
C GLU A 466 10.01 -19.27 2.04
N ILE A 467 9.90 -20.51 2.53
CA ILE A 467 10.19 -20.91 3.90
C ILE A 467 10.92 -22.25 3.88
N PHE A 468 11.86 -22.44 4.81
CA PHE A 468 12.50 -23.72 5.04
C PHE A 468 12.03 -24.30 6.38
N LEU A 469 11.51 -25.52 6.35
CA LEU A 469 11.02 -26.25 7.51
C LEU A 469 12.03 -27.32 7.91
N LEU A 470 12.38 -27.35 9.18
CA LEU A 470 13.10 -28.48 9.76
C LEU A 470 12.13 -29.65 10.00
N PRO A 471 12.59 -30.90 10.02
CA PRO A 471 11.83 -32.03 10.58
C PRO A 471 11.39 -31.73 12.02
N GLY A 472 10.27 -32.32 12.44
CA GLY A 472 9.82 -32.30 13.83
C GLY A 472 10.72 -33.13 14.75
N GLU A 473 10.29 -33.28 16.01
CA GLU A 473 10.96 -34.18 16.96
C GLU A 473 10.89 -35.63 16.47
N LEU A 474 11.92 -36.42 16.79
CA LEU A 474 11.93 -37.85 16.49
C LEU A 474 10.71 -38.52 17.12
N ASP A 475 10.02 -39.36 16.35
CA ASP A 475 8.89 -40.16 16.82
C ASP A 475 9.27 -41.64 16.85
N HIS A 476 9.89 -42.14 15.77
CA HIS A 476 10.31 -43.55 15.69
C HIS A 476 11.47 -43.80 14.72
N PHE A 477 12.02 -45.01 14.82
CA PHE A 477 12.98 -45.54 13.86
C PHE A 477 12.33 -46.65 13.03
N SER A 478 12.59 -46.68 11.74
CA SER A 478 12.33 -47.83 10.87
C SER A 478 13.64 -48.40 10.33
N ILE A 479 13.77 -49.73 10.34
CA ILE A 479 14.95 -50.45 9.89
C ILE A 479 14.49 -51.45 8.83
N GLU A 480 15.10 -51.42 7.65
CA GLU A 480 14.78 -52.41 6.62
C GLU A 480 15.20 -53.81 7.04
N LYS A 481 14.55 -54.81 6.46
CA LYS A 481 14.79 -56.21 6.76
C LYS A 481 16.26 -56.56 6.46
N ILE A 482 16.93 -57.15 7.45
CA ILE A 482 18.31 -57.63 7.37
C ILE A 482 18.29 -59.14 7.13
N ASP A 483 18.97 -59.59 6.07
CA ASP A 483 19.16 -61.01 5.77
C ASP A 483 20.33 -61.62 6.55
N THR A 484 20.55 -62.93 6.40
CA THR A 484 21.68 -63.64 7.05
C THR A 484 23.03 -63.06 6.65
N GLN A 485 23.88 -62.82 7.64
CA GLN A 485 25.22 -62.25 7.48
C GLN A 485 26.33 -63.25 7.83
N ILE A 486 27.56 -62.92 7.44
CA ILE A 486 28.77 -63.70 7.78
C ILE A 486 29.68 -62.83 8.63
N ALA A 487 30.18 -63.38 9.74
CA ALA A 487 31.05 -62.68 10.67
C ALA A 487 32.24 -62.03 9.94
N GLY A 488 32.53 -60.77 10.24
CA GLY A 488 33.64 -60.04 9.63
C GLY A 488 33.45 -59.59 8.19
N LYS A 489 32.35 -59.93 7.51
CA LYS A 489 32.01 -59.34 6.22
C LYS A 489 31.19 -58.06 6.44
N PRO A 490 31.52 -56.94 5.77
CA PRO A 490 30.71 -55.73 5.84
C PRO A 490 29.38 -55.93 5.13
N PHE A 491 28.32 -55.37 5.68
CA PHE A 491 27.01 -55.29 5.04
C PHE A 491 26.33 -53.97 5.40
N THR A 492 25.38 -53.56 4.57
CA THR A 492 24.71 -52.27 4.72
C THR A 492 23.37 -52.44 5.41
N VAL A 493 23.08 -51.56 6.37
CA VAL A 493 21.77 -51.47 7.03
C VAL A 493 21.14 -50.13 6.65
N LEU A 494 19.88 -50.17 6.19
CA LEU A 494 19.11 -48.97 5.91
C LEU A 494 18.20 -48.62 7.09
N ILE A 495 18.39 -47.41 7.61
CA ILE A 495 17.69 -46.91 8.79
C ILE A 495 17.05 -45.56 8.43
N ARG A 496 15.80 -45.36 8.86
CA ARG A 496 15.12 -44.07 8.80
C ARG A 496 14.72 -43.66 10.21
N ALA A 497 15.16 -42.48 10.63
CA ALA A 497 14.70 -41.84 11.85
C ALA A 497 13.64 -40.83 11.44
N GLU A 498 12.40 -41.02 11.83
CA GLU A 498 11.25 -40.26 11.31
C GLU A 498 10.50 -39.54 12.43
N ASP A 499 10.04 -38.33 12.15
CA ASP A 499 9.05 -37.64 12.98
C ASP A 499 7.65 -38.24 12.75
N LYS A 500 6.68 -37.76 13.53
CA LYS A 500 5.27 -38.19 13.45
C LYS A 500 4.64 -38.03 12.06
N TRP A 501 5.23 -37.19 11.19
CA TRP A 501 4.75 -36.89 9.84
C TRP A 501 5.53 -37.61 8.73
N GLY A 502 6.50 -38.45 9.11
CA GLY A 502 7.37 -39.19 8.18
C GLY A 502 8.53 -38.35 7.64
N ASN A 503 8.82 -37.19 8.25
CA ASN A 503 10.01 -36.42 7.91
C ASN A 503 11.23 -36.98 8.60
N ARG A 504 12.37 -36.89 7.93
CA ARG A 504 13.60 -37.53 8.41
C ARG A 504 14.36 -36.64 9.38
N VAL A 505 14.60 -37.14 10.59
CA VAL A 505 15.35 -36.45 11.66
C VAL A 505 16.84 -36.82 11.61
N LYS A 506 17.74 -35.94 12.07
CA LYS A 506 19.21 -36.16 12.04
C LYS A 506 19.65 -37.31 12.95
N GLY A 507 20.78 -37.92 12.60
CA GLY A 507 21.14 -39.30 12.97
C GLY A 507 21.68 -39.62 14.37
N PHE A 508 21.70 -40.92 14.65
CA PHE A 508 21.86 -41.56 15.96
C PHE A 508 22.89 -42.70 15.89
N LYS A 509 23.41 -43.16 17.03
CA LYS A 509 24.41 -44.25 17.10
C LYS A 509 23.73 -45.63 17.24
N LEU A 510 24.28 -46.64 16.58
CA LEU A 510 23.79 -48.03 16.61
C LEU A 510 24.47 -48.87 17.69
N LYS A 511 23.74 -49.89 18.17
CA LYS A 511 24.28 -51.02 18.93
C LYS A 511 23.68 -52.32 18.39
N ASP A 512 24.31 -53.45 18.64
CA ASP A 512 23.73 -54.78 18.40
C ASP A 512 23.76 -55.62 19.67
N LEU A 513 23.04 -56.74 19.67
CA LEU A 513 23.00 -57.64 20.83
C LEU A 513 24.36 -58.29 21.15
N THR A 514 25.31 -58.28 20.23
CA THR A 514 26.67 -58.82 20.46
C THR A 514 27.66 -57.77 20.98
N GLY A 515 27.32 -56.48 20.91
CA GLY A 515 28.21 -55.37 21.26
C GLY A 515 29.42 -55.21 20.33
N SER A 516 29.39 -55.77 19.12
CA SER A 516 30.57 -55.89 18.24
C SER A 516 30.53 -55.08 16.94
N VAL A 517 29.56 -54.16 16.82
CA VAL A 517 29.41 -53.26 15.66
C VAL A 517 30.65 -52.37 15.47
N ASN A 518 31.22 -52.40 14.26
CA ASN A 518 32.26 -51.45 13.83
C ASN A 518 31.77 -50.68 12.59
N TYR A 519 31.97 -49.36 12.61
CA TYR A 519 31.54 -48.41 11.58
C TYR A 519 32.62 -48.23 10.51
N THR A 520 32.27 -48.33 9.23
CA THR A 520 33.22 -48.12 8.11
C THR A 520 33.05 -46.78 7.40
N GLN A 521 31.85 -46.19 7.40
CA GLN A 521 31.57 -44.85 6.91
C GLN A 521 30.33 -44.30 7.61
N GLN A 522 30.37 -43.05 8.07
CA GLN A 522 29.31 -42.40 8.82
C GLN A 522 28.73 -41.23 8.00
N ASP A 523 27.44 -41.26 7.70
CA ASP A 523 26.70 -40.10 7.18
C ASP A 523 25.65 -39.67 8.21
N VAL A 524 25.84 -38.51 8.83
CA VAL A 524 24.88 -37.92 9.79
C VAL A 524 24.06 -36.79 9.18
N THR A 525 24.18 -36.56 7.86
CA THR A 525 23.74 -35.31 7.23
C THR A 525 22.37 -35.37 6.55
N SER A 526 21.86 -36.55 6.19
CA SER A 526 20.74 -36.66 5.23
C SER A 526 19.45 -37.31 5.78
N GLY A 527 19.42 -37.75 7.05
CA GLY A 527 18.24 -38.41 7.65
C GLY A 527 17.88 -39.77 7.02
N MET A 528 18.65 -40.23 6.04
CA MET A 528 18.69 -41.60 5.56
C MET A 528 20.16 -41.95 5.47
N TRP A 529 20.68 -42.68 6.45
CA TRP A 529 22.06 -43.12 6.36
C TRP A 529 22.10 -44.63 6.17
N LEU A 530 22.88 -45.01 5.17
CA LEU A 530 23.32 -46.37 4.95
C LEU A 530 24.52 -46.59 5.86
N GLU A 531 24.34 -47.38 6.91
CA GLU A 531 25.46 -47.75 7.76
C GLU A 531 26.07 -49.05 7.23
N THR A 532 27.34 -49.01 6.85
CA THR A 532 28.07 -50.24 6.55
C THR A 532 28.75 -50.72 7.82
N ILE A 533 28.23 -51.81 8.37
CA ILE A 533 28.67 -52.38 9.64
C ILE A 533 29.34 -53.73 9.46
N VAL A 534 30.22 -54.06 10.40
CA VAL A 534 30.82 -55.38 10.52
C VAL A 534 30.46 -55.96 11.88
N ILE A 535 29.90 -57.18 11.89
CA ILE A 535 29.62 -57.94 13.10
C ILE A 535 30.62 -59.08 13.18
N LYS A 536 31.37 -59.17 14.29
CA LYS A 536 32.46 -60.15 14.44
C LYS A 536 32.04 -61.40 15.20
N LYS A 537 30.92 -61.36 15.94
CA LYS A 537 30.42 -62.51 16.69
C LYS A 537 29.26 -63.20 15.96
N ALA A 538 29.35 -64.51 15.83
CA ALA A 538 28.28 -65.32 15.27
C ALA A 538 27.13 -65.45 16.28
N SER A 539 25.89 -65.40 15.79
CA SER A 539 24.68 -65.54 16.59
C SER A 539 23.52 -66.03 15.73
N LYS A 540 22.73 -66.98 16.26
CA LYS A 540 21.52 -67.49 15.59
C LYS A 540 20.33 -66.52 15.70
N LYS A 541 20.40 -65.54 16.60
CA LYS A 541 19.33 -64.58 16.89
C LYS A 541 19.92 -63.20 17.16
N ASN A 542 20.57 -62.59 16.17
CA ASN A 542 21.06 -61.23 16.31
C ASN A 542 19.98 -60.20 15.96
N MET A 543 20.11 -59.00 16.48
CA MET A 543 19.21 -57.87 16.24
C MET A 543 19.99 -56.57 16.38
N ILE A 544 19.78 -55.65 15.45
CA ILE A 544 20.26 -54.27 15.57
C ILE A 544 19.29 -53.50 16.44
N ILE A 545 19.82 -52.76 17.40
CA ILE A 545 19.06 -51.89 18.30
C ILE A 545 19.61 -50.47 18.19
N ILE A 546 18.70 -49.54 17.98
CA ILE A 546 18.98 -48.11 17.98
C ILE A 546 18.29 -47.55 19.20
N ASP A 547 19.02 -46.77 19.98
CA ASP A 547 18.52 -46.13 21.18
C ASP A 547 19.12 -44.73 21.24
N ASP A 548 18.26 -43.73 21.23
CA ASP A 548 18.66 -42.33 21.31
C ASP A 548 18.92 -41.86 22.75
N GLY A 549 18.61 -42.69 23.75
CA GLY A 549 18.70 -42.36 25.17
C GLY A 549 17.59 -41.44 25.68
N ALA A 550 16.64 -41.03 24.82
CA ALA A 550 15.48 -40.21 25.16
C ALA A 550 14.17 -41.03 25.14
N GLY A 551 14.25 -42.34 24.92
CA GLY A 551 13.13 -43.27 24.98
C GLY A 551 12.67 -43.78 23.61
N HIS A 552 13.25 -43.28 22.51
CA HIS A 552 12.96 -43.81 21.17
C HIS A 552 13.89 -44.99 20.88
N ILE A 553 13.30 -46.17 20.70
CA ILE A 553 14.04 -47.41 20.45
C ILE A 553 13.64 -48.01 19.10
N GLY A 554 14.61 -48.14 18.20
CA GLY A 554 14.50 -48.85 16.93
C GLY A 554 15.00 -50.28 17.04
N LYS A 555 14.29 -51.25 16.48
CA LYS A 555 14.71 -52.66 16.44
C LYS A 555 14.58 -53.22 15.04
N SER A 556 15.62 -53.91 14.57
CA SER A 556 15.54 -54.65 13.30
C SER A 556 14.72 -55.92 13.48
N ASN A 557 14.50 -56.66 12.38
CA ASN A 557 14.16 -58.07 12.50
C ASN A 557 15.30 -58.85 13.16
N ILE A 558 14.98 -60.04 13.67
CA ILE A 558 15.98 -61.01 14.09
C ILE A 558 16.62 -61.62 12.83
N PHE A 559 17.95 -61.72 12.81
CA PHE A 559 18.71 -62.33 11.72
C PHE A 559 19.87 -63.17 12.24
N GLU A 560 20.37 -64.07 11.39
CA GLU A 560 21.51 -64.94 11.71
C GLU A 560 22.83 -64.29 11.28
N VAL A 561 23.84 -64.33 12.14
CA VAL A 561 25.25 -64.06 11.79
C VAL A 561 26.00 -65.38 11.88
N LYS A 562 26.40 -65.92 10.72
CA LYS A 562 27.17 -67.16 10.64
C LYS A 562 28.65 -66.91 10.95
N PRO A 563 29.38 -67.88 11.53
CA PRO A 563 30.83 -67.80 11.61
C PRO A 563 31.47 -67.56 10.24
N SER A 564 32.63 -66.91 10.23
CA SER A 564 33.47 -66.80 9.02
C SER A 564 34.21 -68.10 8.73
N SER A 565 35.06 -68.10 7.70
CA SER A 565 35.86 -69.27 7.34
C SER A 565 36.69 -69.77 8.54
N PRO A 566 36.84 -71.09 8.72
CA PRO A 566 37.61 -71.67 9.81
C PRO A 566 39.04 -71.11 9.88
N PHE A 567 39.52 -70.86 11.09
CA PHE A 567 40.84 -70.29 11.35
C PHE A 567 41.65 -71.11 12.37
N LYS A 568 40.98 -71.77 13.32
CA LYS A 568 41.62 -72.53 14.39
C LYS A 568 40.86 -73.83 14.66
N ILE A 569 41.59 -74.90 14.92
CA ILE A 569 41.08 -76.11 15.58
C ILE A 569 41.61 -76.13 17.01
N ALA A 570 40.81 -76.64 17.95
CA ALA A 570 41.24 -76.99 19.30
C ALA A 570 40.61 -78.32 19.72
N LEU A 571 41.27 -79.01 20.64
CA LEU A 571 40.71 -80.18 21.33
C LEU A 571 40.32 -79.75 22.75
N SER A 572 39.16 -80.22 23.22
CA SER A 572 38.70 -80.01 24.59
C SER A 572 38.24 -81.33 25.19
N GLY A 573 38.77 -81.70 26.34
CA GLY A 573 38.45 -82.96 27.02
C GLY A 573 39.36 -83.19 28.22
N PRO A 574 39.29 -84.37 28.85
CA PRO A 574 40.05 -84.69 30.05
C PRO A 574 41.57 -84.69 29.79
N SER A 575 42.34 -84.10 30.71
CA SER A 575 43.82 -84.04 30.63
C SER A 575 44.52 -85.17 31.38
N VAL A 576 43.79 -85.93 32.20
CA VAL A 576 44.27 -87.11 32.95
C VAL A 576 43.31 -88.26 32.68
N LEU A 577 43.84 -89.42 32.29
CA LEU A 577 43.11 -90.58 31.78
C LEU A 577 43.68 -91.88 32.36
N GLU A 578 42.98 -93.00 32.18
CA GLU A 578 43.50 -94.34 32.47
C GLU A 578 43.71 -95.13 31.17
N SER A 579 44.80 -95.89 31.09
CA SER A 579 45.05 -96.79 29.96
C SER A 579 43.94 -97.84 29.82
N GLY A 580 43.55 -98.11 28.57
CA GLY A 580 42.54 -99.10 28.18
C GLY A 580 41.09 -98.62 28.24
N LYS A 581 40.81 -97.44 28.81
CA LYS A 581 39.45 -96.84 28.84
C LYS A 581 39.19 -95.94 27.63
N ASP A 582 37.96 -95.96 27.12
CA ASP A 582 37.52 -95.02 26.09
C ASP A 582 37.40 -93.60 26.65
N CYS A 583 37.97 -92.62 25.96
CA CYS A 583 37.80 -91.21 26.27
C CYS A 583 37.35 -90.41 25.04
N GLU A 584 36.60 -89.34 25.27
CA GLU A 584 36.11 -88.45 24.21
C GLU A 584 36.69 -87.04 24.36
N PHE A 585 37.17 -86.49 23.24
CA PHE A 585 37.54 -85.09 23.08
C PHE A 585 36.57 -84.43 22.11
N GLN A 586 36.13 -83.23 22.45
CA GLN A 586 35.39 -82.37 21.54
C GLN A 586 36.38 -81.65 20.61
N ILE A 587 36.18 -81.79 19.30
CA ILE A 587 36.86 -80.99 18.29
C ILE A 587 36.13 -79.66 18.19
N LEU A 588 36.83 -78.58 18.53
CA LEU A 588 36.33 -77.22 18.43
C LEU A 588 36.94 -76.57 17.20
N ILE A 589 36.09 -76.02 16.34
CA ILE A 589 36.50 -75.31 15.13
C ILE A 589 36.03 -73.88 15.30
N GLU A 590 36.97 -72.96 15.24
CA GLU A 590 36.73 -71.55 15.45
C GLU A 590 37.18 -70.75 14.24
N ASP A 591 36.42 -69.71 13.92
CA ASP A 591 36.85 -68.71 12.96
C ASP A 591 37.85 -67.72 13.60
N LYS A 592 38.36 -66.76 12.82
CA LYS A 592 39.38 -65.80 13.28
C LYS A 592 38.89 -64.85 14.40
N TYR A 593 37.61 -64.85 14.72
CA TYR A 593 36.99 -64.06 15.79
C TYR A 593 36.54 -64.92 16.98
N GLY A 594 36.92 -66.20 16.99
CA GLY A 594 36.57 -67.16 18.04
C GLY A 594 35.13 -67.66 17.97
N ASN A 595 34.47 -67.59 16.81
CA ASN A 595 33.13 -68.11 16.62
C ASN A 595 33.16 -69.61 16.31
N ARG A 596 32.38 -70.40 17.04
CA ARG A 596 32.30 -71.85 16.81
C ARG A 596 31.56 -72.19 15.51
N ILE A 597 32.18 -73.04 14.71
CA ILE A 597 31.63 -73.60 13.47
C ILE A 597 31.04 -74.98 13.80
N GLU A 598 29.71 -75.06 13.99
CA GLU A 598 29.01 -76.31 14.37
C GLU A 598 28.99 -77.36 13.25
N LYS A 599 29.12 -76.94 11.99
CA LYS A 599 29.09 -77.82 10.82
C LYS A 599 30.35 -77.61 10.00
N TYR A 600 31.22 -78.61 10.00
CA TYR A 600 32.46 -78.59 9.23
C TYR A 600 32.67 -79.91 8.51
N SER A 601 32.95 -79.83 7.21
CA SER A 601 33.10 -80.98 6.32
C SER A 601 34.55 -81.28 5.95
N GLY A 602 35.52 -80.81 6.75
CA GLY A 602 36.94 -81.04 6.49
C GLY A 602 37.37 -82.50 6.70
N GLU A 603 38.58 -82.81 6.26
CA GLU A 603 39.13 -84.17 6.34
C GLU A 603 40.19 -84.27 7.44
N PHE A 604 39.75 -84.64 8.64
CA PHE A 604 40.67 -84.78 9.78
C PHE A 604 41.64 -85.96 9.62
N LYS A 605 42.91 -85.71 9.93
CA LYS A 605 43.95 -86.70 10.24
C LYS A 605 44.42 -86.48 11.67
N VAL A 606 44.59 -87.58 12.40
CA VAL A 606 45.09 -87.58 13.77
C VAL A 606 46.41 -88.33 13.80
N LEU A 607 47.38 -87.79 14.51
CA LEU A 607 48.64 -88.41 14.87
C LEU A 607 48.65 -88.57 16.39
N CYS A 608 49.10 -89.72 16.85
CA CYS A 608 49.21 -90.07 18.26
C CYS A 608 50.59 -90.72 18.45
N ASP A 609 51.26 -90.42 19.56
CA ASP A 609 52.56 -91.01 19.92
C ASP A 609 52.43 -92.37 20.65
N ASP A 610 51.21 -92.77 20.99
CA ASP A 610 50.85 -94.16 21.33
C ASP A 610 50.45 -94.88 20.03
N GLU A 611 51.34 -95.76 19.53
CA GLU A 611 51.17 -96.47 18.26
C GLU A 611 50.05 -97.53 18.33
N GLU A 612 49.67 -97.97 19.53
CA GLU A 612 48.62 -98.98 19.76
C GLU A 612 47.25 -98.35 20.09
N ALA A 613 47.14 -97.02 20.11
CA ALA A 613 45.90 -96.32 20.44
C ALA A 613 44.77 -96.59 19.42
N GLU A 614 43.57 -96.91 19.90
CA GLU A 614 42.38 -97.01 19.05
C GLU A 614 41.75 -95.62 18.88
N ILE A 615 41.74 -95.07 17.66
CA ILE A 615 41.24 -93.72 17.38
C ILE A 615 40.04 -93.76 16.43
N LYS A 616 38.95 -93.08 16.82
CA LYS A 616 37.73 -92.91 15.99
C LYS A 616 37.31 -91.45 15.96
N ILE A 617 36.89 -90.96 14.80
CA ILE A 617 36.40 -89.58 14.63
C ILE A 617 34.94 -89.61 14.17
N ASP A 618 34.05 -89.03 14.97
CA ASP A 618 32.70 -88.69 14.52
C ASP A 618 32.72 -87.29 13.90
N LYS A 619 32.90 -87.25 12.57
CA LYS A 619 32.95 -86.00 11.79
C LYS A 619 31.63 -85.20 11.87
N LYS A 620 30.49 -85.86 12.08
CA LYS A 620 29.18 -85.18 12.14
C LYS A 620 28.98 -84.50 13.49
N LYS A 621 29.47 -85.11 14.57
CA LYS A 621 29.39 -84.56 15.95
C LYS A 621 30.64 -83.77 16.36
N LEU A 622 31.67 -83.73 15.50
CA LEU A 622 32.97 -83.14 15.79
C LEU A 622 33.57 -83.70 17.09
N LYS A 623 33.59 -85.02 17.22
CA LYS A 623 34.15 -85.75 18.38
C LYS A 623 35.28 -86.67 17.96
N LEU A 624 36.29 -86.74 18.82
CA LEU A 624 37.43 -87.65 18.72
C LEU A 624 37.38 -88.61 19.91
N SER A 625 37.21 -89.91 19.64
CA SER A 625 37.31 -90.95 20.65
C SER A 625 38.67 -91.60 20.56
N VAL A 626 39.38 -91.69 21.68
CA VAL A 626 40.70 -92.32 21.77
C VAL A 626 40.69 -93.31 22.93
N LYS A 627 41.27 -94.49 22.71
CA LYS A 627 41.60 -95.45 23.77
C LYS A 627 43.10 -95.67 23.76
N PHE A 628 43.79 -95.00 24.68
CA PHE A 628 45.23 -95.15 24.88
C PHE A 628 45.54 -96.52 25.48
N LYS A 629 46.64 -97.11 25.05
CA LYS A 629 47.18 -98.38 25.57
C LYS A 629 48.43 -98.13 26.38
N GLU A 630 49.23 -97.14 26.02
CA GLU A 630 50.48 -96.84 26.70
C GLU A 630 50.34 -95.76 27.78
N GLU A 631 51.00 -95.97 28.93
CA GLU A 631 51.03 -95.04 30.06
C GLU A 631 51.99 -93.86 29.81
N GLY A 632 51.85 -92.76 30.56
CA GLY A 632 52.72 -91.58 30.49
C GLY A 632 52.07 -90.36 29.83
N ILE A 633 52.88 -89.34 29.53
CA ILE A 633 52.41 -88.15 28.81
C ILE A 633 52.31 -88.51 27.33
N ARG A 634 51.09 -88.49 26.79
CA ARG A 634 50.79 -88.79 25.39
C ARG A 634 50.32 -87.56 24.65
N ASN A 635 50.64 -87.50 23.38
CA ASN A 635 50.39 -86.35 22.53
C ASN A 635 49.46 -86.72 21.38
N ILE A 636 48.32 -86.03 21.31
CA ILE A 636 47.40 -86.11 20.18
C ILE A 636 47.56 -84.85 19.35
N LYS A 637 47.88 -85.02 18.08
CA LYS A 637 47.86 -83.94 17.10
C LYS A 637 46.78 -84.21 16.05
N ILE A 638 45.83 -83.30 15.91
CA ILE A 638 44.79 -83.33 14.87
C ILE A 638 45.02 -82.21 13.87
N PHE A 639 44.83 -82.49 12.59
CA PHE A 639 44.84 -81.45 11.55
C PHE A 639 43.89 -81.81 10.40
N ASP A 640 43.47 -80.81 9.62
CA ASP A 640 42.72 -81.06 8.39
C ASP A 640 43.69 -81.27 7.22
N LYS A 641 43.56 -82.39 6.50
CA LYS A 641 44.38 -82.68 5.32
C LYS A 641 44.21 -81.64 4.21
N ASN A 642 42.99 -81.13 4.05
CA ASN A 642 42.64 -80.17 3.00
C ASN A 642 43.02 -78.74 3.40
N ASN A 643 43.29 -78.50 4.68
CA ASN A 643 43.79 -77.23 5.17
C ASN A 643 44.76 -77.44 6.36
N PRO A 644 46.04 -77.80 6.10
CA PRO A 644 47.00 -78.15 7.15
C PRO A 644 47.31 -77.02 8.15
N SER A 645 46.98 -75.76 7.84
CA SER A 645 47.11 -74.67 8.81
C SER A 645 46.11 -74.80 9.97
N LEU A 646 45.02 -75.54 9.77
CA LEU A 646 44.08 -75.91 10.82
C LEU A 646 44.60 -77.16 11.52
N GLN A 647 45.26 -76.97 12.65
CA GLN A 647 45.80 -78.05 13.48
C GLN A 647 45.65 -77.72 14.97
N ALA A 648 45.59 -78.75 15.79
CA ALA A 648 45.64 -78.66 17.24
C ALA A 648 46.48 -79.79 17.80
N GLU A 649 47.12 -79.54 18.93
CA GLU A 649 47.94 -80.51 19.65
C GLU A 649 47.56 -80.46 21.12
N MET A 650 47.44 -81.63 21.75
CA MET A 650 47.02 -81.77 23.13
C MET A 650 47.81 -82.89 23.80
N LYS A 651 48.42 -82.56 24.95
CA LYS A 651 49.09 -83.52 25.80
C LYS A 651 48.13 -84.00 26.89
N VAL A 652 48.08 -85.30 27.12
CA VAL A 652 47.30 -85.95 28.17
C VAL A 652 48.20 -86.83 29.02
N LEU A 653 47.92 -86.94 30.31
CA LEU A 653 48.58 -87.89 31.19
C LEU A 653 47.74 -89.17 31.28
N VAL A 654 48.27 -90.28 30.77
CA VAL A 654 47.64 -91.60 30.84
C VAL A 654 48.26 -92.38 32.01
N LEU A 655 47.45 -92.68 33.02
CA LEU A 655 47.85 -93.47 34.18
C LEU A 655 47.53 -94.95 33.96
N LYS A 656 48.23 -95.82 34.68
CA LYS A 656 47.95 -97.25 34.72
C LYS A 656 46.50 -97.50 35.13
N GLY A 657 45.75 -98.21 34.29
CA GLY A 657 44.40 -98.66 34.64
C GLY A 657 44.47 -99.58 35.86
N GLY A 658 43.85 -99.18 36.95
CA GLY A 658 43.87 -99.95 38.19
C GLY A 658 43.17 -101.30 38.01
N LYS A 659 43.92 -102.41 38.13
CA LYS A 659 43.34 -103.64 38.66
C LYS A 659 43.10 -103.39 40.14
N ASN A 660 41.86 -103.56 40.60
CA ASN A 660 41.59 -103.74 42.02
C ASN A 660 42.47 -104.88 42.54
N GLU A 661 43.49 -104.56 43.32
CA GLU A 661 44.00 -105.49 44.31
C GLU A 661 43.04 -105.43 45.50
N ASP A 662 42.43 -106.58 45.80
CA ASP A 662 41.88 -106.86 47.12
C ASP A 662 42.92 -106.50 48.19
N ARG A 663 42.60 -105.50 49.02
CA ARG A 663 43.16 -105.39 50.36
C ARG A 663 42.01 -105.34 51.35
N ASP A 664 41.68 -106.53 51.81
CA ASP A 664 41.21 -106.73 53.18
C ASP A 664 42.24 -106.16 54.18
N ASN A 665 41.68 -105.57 55.24
CA ASN A 665 42.26 -105.30 56.58
C ASN A 665 43.22 -104.11 56.83
N LYS A 666 42.64 -103.20 57.63
CA LYS A 666 43.19 -102.22 58.61
C LYS A 666 43.65 -100.85 58.14
#